data_AF-A0A409YP71-F1
#
_entry.id   AF-A0A409YP71-F1
#
_cell.length_a   1.000
_cell.length_b   1.000
_cell.length_c   1.000
_cell.angle_alpha   90.00
_cell.angle_beta   90.00
_cell.angle_gamma   90.00
#
_symmetry.space_group_name_H-M   'P 1'
#
loop_
_entity.id
_entity.type
_entity.pdbx_description
1 polymer ?
#
loop_
_entity_poly.entity_id
_entity_poly.type
_entity_poly.pdbx_seq_one_letter_code
_entity_poly.pdbx_strand_id
1 'polypeptide(L)'
;MVAEREIAAQRAIEAQDTNMAAAQRDLEAQYADLAGCIASLTLADLTTGPRTTPSSPQTEFVDQFASLTISDRNSTNPSLPSIPDDPIIHRVEKVFSSLSELHSSLDSVSSACHAYELHPNIPTSLDSVFPLSKSLEDVRTIEAAVCKINTTSPEMRERKKALLEKAARIQANLLEQCKCWNAKASSLPAETRPSEPSALGESCQFSTDHHFNSVLPNADPLVQLGLFMMASLRVVFHNSRDSCRWLLQMLSFFVFTALGRHPSSTIKPEDKLIKTFPRDPDTVLHNFNLESKTVIYAVCPNSKCHKLYSPVLRHGDPRVPQYPKVCTHNPFPNDPNSTVCGQVLTEIKTVDSVSITVPIKRFVYFDFCDWLPALLARPGYEDYMDRAWVHTATDGVMSDIFDGKFLRELKGSDGKAHFSDGGDSSRYVLSLCVDNFNPQTNKQAGKKASIGLISGTLLNLPPHLRYRPECLYLAGVIPGPNGPPLDAVNHYLEPLMDTFCKLWSPGIKFSRTYKYLEGRLIICALIAIVCDLLGARKVSGFAAISHEYFCSLCLCRRSTKGLDNSDYRSWQHRTNDDCREWAGKYLAAETPDARQAIFDACGIRWSQLLRLPYFDITRCVVVDSMHNLFLGLLKRHFQEVLGVGAEKAKTVQPIVCDVSVLDPPADLTAKDKKDIRKLVTLLQAPLSMGLSGTHEQNMKKMMGFRLPALEHVACNHSITKPNGASPMTGGGRTKNPYASSLLKWRLSQEETNDDTPLDVGHILTPKEMEEIRKDIREMITPSWLTSVPKNLGNAAHGKLKADQWRVLETVYLPISLIRMWGKTDSLDSQTLLRREILLVTISLLSAVVIATSRKATEANANCYSELMHAYLTGI
;
A
#
# COMPACT_ATOMS: atom_id res chain seq x y z
N MET A 1 15.99 45.58 21.47
CA MET A 1 15.05 45.30 20.35
C MET A 1 15.72 44.94 19.02
N VAL A 2 16.46 45.81 18.32
CA VAL A 2 17.11 45.44 17.04
C VAL A 2 18.25 44.42 17.27
N ALA A 3 19.13 44.66 18.24
CA ALA A 3 20.18 43.73 18.62
C ALA A 3 19.64 42.36 19.13
N GLU A 4 18.49 42.35 19.79
CA GLU A 4 17.84 41.09 20.23
C GLU A 4 17.24 40.31 19.06
N ARG A 5 16.77 41.00 18.01
CA ARG A 5 16.30 40.36 16.77
C ARG A 5 17.45 39.79 15.96
N GLU A 6 18.60 40.46 15.92
CA GLU A 6 19.81 39.94 15.27
C GLU A 6 20.37 38.72 16.00
N ILE A 7 20.42 38.74 17.34
CA ILE A 7 20.84 37.57 18.14
C ILE A 7 19.86 36.40 17.97
N ALA A 8 18.56 36.66 17.87
CA ALA A 8 17.55 35.62 17.60
C ALA A 8 17.68 35.04 16.18
N ALA A 9 17.98 35.88 15.17
CA ALA A 9 18.22 35.43 13.80
C ALA A 9 19.51 34.60 13.71
N GLN A 10 20.58 35.01 14.38
CA GLN A 10 21.85 34.28 14.42
C GLN A 10 21.68 32.90 15.07
N ARG A 11 20.94 32.82 16.19
CA ARG A 11 20.61 31.54 16.84
C ARG A 11 19.72 30.64 15.98
N ALA A 12 18.85 31.22 15.16
CA ALA A 12 18.02 30.46 14.22
C ALA A 12 18.84 29.87 13.07
N ILE A 13 19.83 30.62 12.58
CA ILE A 13 20.78 30.15 11.54
C ILE A 13 21.68 29.05 12.11
N GLU A 14 22.26 29.25 13.29
CA GLU A 14 23.09 28.23 13.95
C GLU A 14 22.31 26.95 14.23
N ALA A 15 21.04 27.05 14.64
CA ALA A 15 20.14 25.91 14.82
C ALA A 15 19.80 25.21 13.49
N GLN A 16 19.70 25.96 12.39
CA GLN A 16 19.46 25.40 11.06
C GLN A 16 20.70 24.65 10.55
N ASP A 17 21.90 25.19 10.76
CA ASP A 17 23.17 24.55 10.38
C ASP A 17 23.44 23.29 11.21
N THR A 18 23.15 23.29 12.51
CA THR A 18 23.27 22.08 13.34
C THR A 18 22.28 20.98 12.91
N ASN A 19 21.06 21.36 12.52
CA ASN A 19 20.07 20.41 12.00
C ASN A 19 20.45 19.85 10.63
N MET A 20 21.05 20.66 9.75
CA MET A 20 21.58 20.21 8.46
C MET A 20 22.76 19.26 8.64
N ALA A 21 23.70 19.57 9.55
CA ALA A 21 24.83 18.69 9.86
C ALA A 21 24.41 17.38 10.54
N ALA A 22 23.31 17.37 11.30
CA ALA A 22 22.73 16.14 11.83
C ALA A 22 22.07 15.30 10.72
N ALA A 23 21.32 15.93 9.81
CA ALA A 23 20.68 15.25 8.67
C ALA A 23 21.72 14.67 7.69
N GLN A 24 22.83 15.37 7.47
CA GLN A 24 23.95 14.89 6.65
C GLN A 24 24.60 13.64 7.26
N ARG A 25 24.81 13.62 8.59
CA ARG A 25 25.36 12.44 9.30
C ARG A 25 24.41 11.24 9.28
N ASP A 26 23.10 11.49 9.42
CA ASP A 26 22.08 10.42 9.30
C ASP A 26 22.03 9.85 7.87
N LEU A 27 22.21 10.70 6.86
CA LEU A 27 22.26 10.29 5.47
C LEU A 27 23.52 9.46 5.17
N GLU A 28 24.69 9.90 5.66
CA GLU A 28 25.95 9.17 5.55
C GLU A 28 25.90 7.80 6.27
N ALA A 29 25.24 7.72 7.43
CA ALA A 29 24.99 6.46 8.12
C ALA A 29 24.07 5.52 7.33
N GLN A 30 23.03 6.06 6.68
CA GLN A 30 22.14 5.27 5.80
C GLN A 30 22.85 4.77 4.54
N TYR A 31 23.76 5.55 3.97
CA TYR A 31 24.60 5.11 2.85
C TYR A 31 25.60 4.03 3.26
N ALA A 32 26.14 4.08 4.48
CA ALA A 32 27.00 3.03 5.03
C ALA A 32 26.24 1.71 5.25
N ASP A 33 25.00 1.77 5.77
CA ASP A 33 24.13 0.59 5.92
C ASP A 33 23.72 -0.01 4.57
N LEU A 34 23.45 0.83 3.57
CA LEU A 34 23.15 0.39 2.20
C LEU A 34 24.37 -0.27 1.53
N ALA A 35 25.57 0.29 1.74
CA ALA A 35 26.81 -0.32 1.27
C ALA A 35 27.08 -1.68 1.94
N GLY A 36 26.76 -1.83 3.23
CA GLY A 36 26.81 -3.09 3.95
C GLY A 36 25.80 -4.13 3.43
N CYS A 37 24.59 -3.70 3.06
CA CYS A 37 23.58 -4.57 2.45
C CYS A 37 23.99 -5.03 1.04
N ILE A 38 24.59 -4.14 0.24
CA ILE A 38 25.11 -4.46 -1.10
C ILE A 38 26.29 -5.44 -1.01
N ALA A 39 27.20 -5.26 -0.04
CA ALA A 39 28.30 -6.19 0.21
C ALA A 39 27.82 -7.57 0.70
N SER A 40 26.68 -7.63 1.39
CA SER A 40 26.07 -8.88 1.86
C SER A 40 25.34 -9.64 0.73
N LEU A 41 24.81 -8.90 -0.26
CA LEU A 41 24.18 -9.47 -1.45
C LEU A 41 25.22 -10.04 -2.44
N THR A 42 26.42 -9.48 -2.51
CA THR A 42 27.50 -10.00 -3.38
C THR A 42 28.26 -11.20 -2.79
N LEU A 43 28.16 -11.44 -1.47
CA LEU A 43 28.79 -12.60 -0.80
C LEU A 43 27.86 -13.83 -0.67
N ALA A 44 26.56 -13.68 -0.91
CA ALA A 44 25.58 -14.77 -0.79
C ALA A 44 25.51 -15.71 -2.01
N ASP A 45 26.09 -15.32 -3.16
CA ASP A 45 26.06 -16.13 -4.40
C ASP A 45 27.25 -17.11 -4.55
N LEU A 46 28.14 -17.22 -3.55
CA LEU A 46 29.36 -18.05 -3.65
C LEU A 46 29.47 -19.24 -2.69
N THR A 47 28.41 -19.63 -1.97
CA THR A 47 28.48 -20.84 -1.15
C THR A 47 27.19 -21.66 -1.16
N THR A 48 27.09 -22.61 -2.09
CA THR A 48 26.63 -24.00 -1.87
C THR A 48 26.57 -24.75 -3.21
N GLY A 49 27.42 -25.76 -3.38
CA GLY A 49 27.19 -26.84 -4.36
C GLY A 49 26.59 -28.07 -3.66
N PRO A 50 26.40 -29.21 -4.35
CA PRO A 50 26.35 -29.42 -5.79
C PRO A 50 25.04 -30.13 -6.22
N ARG A 51 24.50 -29.84 -7.41
CA ARG A 51 23.75 -30.83 -8.22
C ARG A 51 23.46 -30.34 -9.64
N THR A 52 23.94 -31.15 -10.59
CA THR A 52 23.34 -31.51 -11.89
C THR A 52 22.83 -30.38 -12.78
N THR A 53 23.63 -30.11 -13.81
CA THR A 53 23.31 -29.32 -15.00
C THR A 53 22.06 -29.83 -15.73
N PRO A 54 21.22 -28.90 -16.20
CA PRO A 54 21.06 -28.74 -17.63
C PRO A 54 21.34 -27.30 -18.08
N SER A 55 21.96 -27.19 -19.26
CA SER A 55 22.46 -25.99 -19.93
C SER A 55 21.43 -24.87 -20.10
N SER A 56 21.77 -23.66 -19.64
CA SER A 56 21.12 -22.40 -20.02
C SER A 56 22.15 -21.40 -20.61
N PRO A 57 21.76 -20.53 -21.57
CA PRO A 57 22.65 -19.68 -22.34
C PRO A 57 22.86 -18.29 -21.67
N GLN A 58 23.41 -18.27 -20.45
CA GLN A 58 23.71 -17.00 -19.74
C GLN A 58 25.21 -16.69 -19.62
N THR A 59 26.10 -17.58 -20.07
CA THR A 59 27.55 -17.40 -19.87
C THR A 59 28.26 -16.63 -20.98
N GLU A 60 27.64 -16.41 -22.15
CA GLU A 60 28.31 -15.73 -23.27
C GLU A 60 28.36 -14.18 -23.14
N PHE A 61 27.48 -13.58 -22.33
CA PHE A 61 27.37 -12.12 -22.26
C PHE A 61 28.36 -11.46 -21.29
N VAL A 62 28.76 -12.19 -20.23
CA VAL A 62 29.67 -11.68 -19.19
C VAL A 62 31.14 -11.76 -19.65
N ASP A 63 31.49 -12.81 -20.40
CA ASP A 63 32.87 -13.00 -20.88
C ASP A 63 33.27 -11.99 -21.98
N GLN A 64 32.32 -11.51 -22.79
CA GLN A 64 32.61 -10.53 -23.86
C GLN A 64 32.90 -9.11 -23.33
N PHE A 65 32.42 -8.75 -22.15
CA PHE A 65 32.65 -7.43 -21.57
C PHE A 65 33.94 -7.36 -20.72
N ALA A 66 34.40 -8.50 -20.20
CA ALA A 66 35.63 -8.57 -19.40
C ALA A 66 36.92 -8.45 -20.23
N SER A 67 36.85 -8.62 -21.56
CA SER A 67 38.03 -8.60 -22.44
C SER A 67 38.38 -7.23 -23.04
N LEU A 68 37.72 -6.14 -22.63
CA LEU A 68 37.93 -4.78 -23.16
C LEU A 68 38.69 -3.83 -22.21
N THR A 69 39.50 -4.37 -21.29
CA THR A 69 40.47 -3.56 -20.54
C THR A 69 41.76 -3.40 -21.34
N ILE A 70 41.99 -2.17 -21.81
CA ILE A 70 43.23 -1.72 -22.42
C ILE A 70 44.34 -1.77 -21.36
N SER A 71 45.29 -2.68 -21.54
CA SER A 71 46.58 -2.64 -20.85
C SER A 71 47.71 -2.57 -21.88
N ASP A 72 48.50 -1.50 -21.79
CA ASP A 72 49.71 -1.22 -22.57
C ASP A 72 50.64 -2.45 -22.70
N ARG A 73 50.94 -2.85 -23.94
CA ARG A 73 52.15 -3.64 -24.26
C ARG A 73 52.74 -3.24 -25.61
N ASN A 74 53.75 -2.39 -25.55
CA ASN A 74 54.78 -2.30 -26.57
C ASN A 74 55.72 -3.52 -26.46
N SER A 75 55.89 -4.29 -27.54
CA SER A 75 57.18 -4.67 -28.14
C SER A 75 57.10 -5.99 -28.96
N THR A 76 57.45 -5.85 -30.25
CA THR A 76 58.24 -6.74 -31.13
C THR A 76 57.89 -8.23 -31.31
N ASN A 77 57.51 -8.56 -32.56
CA ASN A 77 57.59 -9.86 -33.26
C ASN A 77 59.06 -10.27 -33.57
N PRO A 78 59.38 -11.46 -34.16
CA PRO A 78 58.62 -12.73 -34.37
C PRO A 78 59.45 -14.04 -34.16
N SER A 79 58.81 -15.22 -34.15
CA SER A 79 59.24 -16.44 -34.89
C SER A 79 58.27 -17.62 -34.72
N LEU A 80 57.87 -18.22 -35.85
CA LEU A 80 57.11 -19.48 -36.00
C LEU A 80 58.09 -20.69 -35.95
N PRO A 81 57.68 -21.95 -35.60
CA PRO A 81 56.87 -22.75 -36.55
C PRO A 81 55.94 -23.88 -36.00
N SER A 82 55.12 -24.33 -36.96
CA SER A 82 54.45 -25.64 -37.15
C SER A 82 53.04 -25.88 -36.57
N ILE A 83 52.11 -26.00 -37.52
CA ILE A 83 50.68 -26.33 -37.42
C ILE A 83 50.51 -27.85 -37.24
N PRO A 84 49.55 -28.28 -36.40
CA PRO A 84 48.59 -29.29 -36.87
C PRO A 84 47.11 -28.88 -36.61
N ASP A 85 46.29 -29.13 -37.63
CA ASP A 85 44.81 -29.20 -37.69
C ASP A 85 44.00 -28.09 -37.01
N ASP A 86 43.55 -27.12 -37.81
CA ASP A 86 42.79 -25.97 -37.37
C ASP A 86 41.28 -26.30 -37.16
N PRO A 87 40.77 -26.34 -35.92
CA PRO A 87 39.34 -26.58 -35.63
C PRO A 87 38.41 -25.49 -36.20
N ILE A 88 38.97 -24.41 -36.74
CA ILE A 88 38.23 -23.33 -37.39
C ILE A 88 37.70 -23.77 -38.76
N ILE A 89 38.46 -24.51 -39.57
CA ILE A 89 38.04 -24.94 -40.92
C ILE A 89 36.82 -25.86 -40.82
N HIS A 90 36.86 -26.83 -39.91
CA HIS A 90 35.76 -27.78 -39.70
C HIS A 90 34.50 -27.12 -39.11
N ARG A 91 34.65 -26.03 -38.32
CA ARG A 91 33.52 -25.21 -37.85
C ARG A 91 32.92 -24.38 -38.99
N VAL A 92 33.75 -23.81 -39.87
CA VAL A 92 33.28 -23.02 -41.01
C VAL A 92 32.51 -23.89 -42.00
N GLU A 93 32.99 -25.10 -42.32
CA GLU A 93 32.29 -26.05 -43.19
C GLU A 93 30.93 -26.50 -42.62
N LYS A 94 30.86 -26.73 -41.31
CA LYS A 94 29.60 -27.10 -40.64
C LYS A 94 28.56 -25.97 -40.64
N VAL A 95 29.00 -24.72 -40.49
CA VAL A 95 28.12 -23.55 -40.59
C VAL A 95 27.66 -23.35 -42.03
N PHE A 96 28.54 -23.60 -43.00
CA PHE A 96 28.23 -23.54 -44.42
C PHE A 96 27.15 -24.56 -44.81
N SER A 97 27.29 -25.83 -44.40
CA SER A 97 26.31 -26.88 -44.68
C SER A 97 24.93 -26.55 -44.06
N SER A 98 24.92 -26.03 -42.83
CA SER A 98 23.69 -25.62 -42.13
C SER A 98 22.97 -24.48 -42.86
N LEU A 99 23.70 -23.49 -43.39
CA LEU A 99 23.11 -22.40 -44.17
C LEU A 99 22.55 -22.90 -45.52
N SER A 100 23.21 -23.88 -46.16
CA SER A 100 22.73 -24.51 -47.39
C SER A 100 21.46 -25.35 -47.18
N GLU A 101 21.35 -26.08 -46.07
CA GLU A 101 20.13 -26.84 -45.72
C GLU A 101 18.93 -25.91 -45.47
N LEU A 102 19.15 -24.81 -44.75
CA LEU A 102 18.11 -23.79 -44.52
C LEU A 102 17.70 -23.09 -45.82
N HIS A 103 18.64 -22.88 -46.76
CA HIS A 103 18.33 -22.38 -48.09
C HIS A 103 17.42 -23.32 -48.87
N SER A 104 17.74 -24.62 -48.89
CA SER A 104 16.93 -25.64 -49.56
C SER A 104 15.53 -25.77 -48.95
N SER A 105 15.44 -25.67 -47.61
CA SER A 105 14.15 -25.67 -46.90
C SER A 105 13.29 -24.47 -47.32
N LEU A 106 13.92 -23.30 -47.48
CA LEU A 106 13.25 -22.09 -47.92
C LEU A 106 12.81 -22.15 -49.40
N ASP A 107 13.58 -22.84 -50.25
CA ASP A 107 13.18 -23.14 -51.64
C ASP A 107 11.97 -24.07 -51.71
N SER A 108 11.89 -25.06 -50.82
CA SER A 108 10.72 -25.94 -50.72
C SER A 108 9.46 -25.14 -50.36
N VAL A 109 9.56 -24.20 -49.40
CA VAL A 109 8.42 -23.34 -49.06
C VAL A 109 8.08 -22.39 -50.20
N SER A 110 9.09 -21.79 -50.83
CA SER A 110 8.88 -20.93 -52.00
C SER A 110 8.16 -21.66 -53.14
N SER A 111 8.48 -22.94 -53.36
CA SER A 111 7.83 -23.77 -54.38
C SER A 111 6.38 -24.08 -54.03
N ALA A 112 6.08 -24.32 -52.75
CA ALA A 112 4.70 -24.50 -52.27
C ALA A 112 3.86 -23.23 -52.42
N CYS A 113 4.45 -22.05 -52.15
CA CYS A 113 3.80 -20.76 -52.40
C CYS A 113 3.48 -20.56 -53.87
N HIS A 114 4.42 -20.88 -54.76
CA HIS A 114 4.23 -20.74 -56.21
C HIS A 114 3.17 -21.70 -56.77
N ALA A 115 3.13 -22.94 -56.28
CA ALA A 115 2.09 -23.90 -56.64
C ALA A 115 0.68 -23.41 -56.24
N TYR A 116 0.58 -22.75 -55.08
CA TYR A 116 -0.67 -22.15 -54.61
C TYR A 116 -1.08 -20.91 -55.42
N GLU A 117 -0.13 -20.11 -55.91
CA GLU A 117 -0.43 -18.99 -56.83
C GLU A 117 -1.00 -19.45 -58.17
N LEU A 118 -0.50 -20.58 -58.69
CA LEU A 118 -0.98 -21.17 -59.94
C LEU A 118 -2.38 -21.79 -59.78
N HIS A 119 -2.66 -22.37 -58.60
CA HIS A 119 -3.93 -23.02 -58.28
C HIS A 119 -4.43 -22.62 -56.87
N PRO A 120 -4.98 -21.40 -56.71
CA PRO A 120 -5.42 -20.93 -55.41
C PRO A 120 -6.68 -21.67 -54.97
N ASN A 121 -6.61 -22.32 -53.82
CA ASN A 121 -7.79 -22.90 -53.18
C ASN A 121 -8.81 -21.81 -52.85
N ILE A 122 -10.08 -22.20 -52.73
CA ILE A 122 -11.17 -21.29 -52.35
C ILE A 122 -11.72 -21.76 -50.99
N PRO A 123 -11.87 -20.87 -49.99
CA PRO A 123 -12.48 -21.23 -48.72
C PRO A 123 -13.91 -21.74 -48.94
N THR A 124 -14.29 -22.80 -48.22
CA THR A 124 -15.60 -23.46 -48.38
C THR A 124 -16.60 -23.07 -47.28
N SER A 125 -16.10 -22.49 -46.18
CA SER A 125 -16.87 -22.02 -45.02
C SER A 125 -16.15 -20.87 -44.31
N LEU A 126 -16.86 -20.18 -43.41
CA LEU A 126 -16.29 -19.11 -42.57
C LEU A 126 -15.11 -19.60 -41.70
N ASP A 127 -15.13 -20.87 -41.29
CA ASP A 127 -14.13 -21.51 -40.45
C ASP A 127 -12.96 -22.15 -41.25
N SER A 128 -12.91 -21.94 -42.57
CA SER A 128 -11.89 -22.55 -43.43
C SER A 128 -10.48 -22.00 -43.13
N VAL A 129 -9.60 -22.86 -42.61
CA VAL A 129 -8.21 -22.53 -42.30
C VAL A 129 -7.40 -22.28 -43.58
N PHE A 130 -6.53 -21.27 -43.58
CA PHE A 130 -5.65 -20.96 -44.70
C PHE A 130 -4.72 -22.15 -45.04
N PRO A 131 -4.71 -22.67 -46.28
CA PRO A 131 -3.99 -23.90 -46.64
C PRO A 131 -2.47 -23.86 -46.45
N LEU A 132 -1.84 -22.69 -46.57
CA LEU A 132 -0.40 -22.50 -46.36
C LEU A 132 -0.05 -21.94 -44.96
N SER A 133 -0.96 -22.08 -43.98
CA SER A 133 -0.71 -21.68 -42.59
C SER A 133 0.51 -22.36 -41.98
N LYS A 134 0.74 -23.63 -42.29
CA LYS A 134 1.94 -24.38 -41.87
C LYS A 134 3.22 -23.82 -42.52
N SER A 135 3.18 -23.51 -43.81
CA SER A 135 4.30 -22.90 -44.53
C SER A 135 4.69 -21.51 -43.98
N LEU A 136 3.72 -20.74 -43.48
CA LEU A 136 3.98 -19.46 -42.82
C LEU A 136 4.74 -19.65 -41.50
N GLU A 137 4.41 -20.71 -40.74
CA GLU A 137 5.11 -21.05 -39.50
C GLU A 137 6.51 -21.65 -39.77
N ASP A 138 6.65 -22.43 -40.83
CA ASP A 138 7.93 -22.98 -41.28
C ASP A 138 8.91 -21.86 -41.67
N VAL A 139 8.46 -20.81 -42.37
CA VAL A 139 9.31 -19.65 -42.73
C VAL A 139 9.78 -18.90 -41.48
N ARG A 140 8.90 -18.69 -40.49
CA ARG A 140 9.26 -18.06 -39.20
C ARG A 140 10.27 -18.89 -38.42
N THR A 141 10.11 -20.21 -38.45
CA THR A 141 11.04 -21.15 -37.81
C THR A 141 12.42 -21.12 -38.49
N ILE A 142 12.45 -21.10 -39.82
CA ILE A 142 13.69 -20.96 -40.61
C ILE A 142 14.36 -19.61 -40.33
N GLU A 143 13.61 -18.50 -40.32
CA GLU A 143 14.14 -17.17 -40.00
C GLU A 143 14.78 -17.12 -38.61
N ALA A 144 14.11 -17.68 -37.60
CA ALA A 144 14.63 -17.79 -36.24
C ALA A 144 15.90 -18.66 -36.17
N ALA A 145 15.96 -19.74 -36.96
CA ALA A 145 17.15 -20.59 -37.06
C ALA A 145 18.33 -19.87 -37.72
N VAL A 146 18.10 -19.13 -38.82
CA VAL A 146 19.13 -18.33 -39.51
C VAL A 146 19.68 -17.24 -38.57
N CYS A 147 18.82 -16.57 -37.80
CA CYS A 147 19.23 -15.55 -36.84
C CYS A 147 20.21 -16.07 -35.78
N LYS A 148 20.03 -17.31 -35.31
CA LYS A 148 20.88 -17.97 -34.30
C LYS A 148 22.26 -18.41 -34.80
N ILE A 149 22.51 -18.40 -36.12
CA ILE A 149 23.82 -18.81 -36.68
C ILE A 149 24.83 -17.65 -36.53
N ASN A 150 25.90 -17.89 -35.75
CA ASN A 150 27.01 -16.95 -35.62
C ASN A 150 27.97 -17.07 -36.82
N THR A 151 28.12 -15.99 -37.58
CA THR A 151 28.95 -15.94 -38.80
C THR A 151 30.16 -15.02 -38.61
N THR A 152 31.37 -15.58 -38.67
CA THR A 152 32.63 -14.84 -38.51
C THR A 152 33.20 -14.33 -39.85
N SER A 153 33.02 -15.08 -40.94
CA SER A 153 33.47 -14.72 -42.30
C SER A 153 32.57 -13.68 -42.99
N PRO A 154 33.11 -12.73 -43.77
CA PRO A 154 32.35 -11.81 -44.62
C PRO A 154 31.41 -12.52 -45.61
N GLU A 155 31.85 -13.61 -46.24
CA GLU A 155 31.02 -14.37 -47.20
C GLU A 155 29.82 -15.04 -46.53
N MET A 156 29.99 -15.54 -45.30
CA MET A 156 28.90 -16.14 -44.53
C MET A 156 27.89 -15.10 -44.04
N ARG A 157 28.35 -13.89 -43.71
CA ARG A 157 27.47 -12.76 -43.39
C ARG A 157 26.60 -12.37 -44.58
N GLU A 158 27.18 -12.32 -45.78
CA GLU A 158 26.42 -11.99 -46.98
C GLU A 158 25.38 -13.08 -47.32
N ARG A 159 25.74 -14.37 -47.21
CA ARG A 159 24.78 -15.47 -47.39
C ARG A 159 23.66 -15.48 -46.35
N LYS A 160 23.99 -15.22 -45.06
CA LYS A 160 22.99 -15.10 -43.99
C LYS A 160 22.01 -13.96 -44.29
N LYS A 161 22.52 -12.81 -44.74
CA LYS A 161 21.71 -11.66 -45.15
C LYS A 161 20.80 -12.00 -46.33
N ALA A 162 21.31 -12.62 -47.39
CA ALA A 162 20.53 -13.03 -48.55
C ALA A 162 19.41 -14.04 -48.19
N LEU A 163 19.66 -14.93 -47.24
CA LEU A 163 18.65 -15.87 -46.71
C LEU A 163 17.54 -15.15 -45.94
N LEU A 164 17.87 -14.19 -45.08
CA LEU A 164 16.88 -13.40 -44.34
C LEU A 164 16.03 -12.54 -45.29
N GLU A 165 16.63 -11.93 -46.31
CA GLU A 165 15.90 -11.18 -47.33
C GLU A 165 14.95 -12.07 -48.14
N LYS A 166 15.38 -13.30 -48.48
CA LYS A 166 14.53 -14.29 -49.16
C LYS A 166 13.37 -14.74 -48.27
N ALA A 167 13.62 -14.98 -46.97
CA ALA A 167 12.59 -15.37 -46.01
C ALA A 167 11.54 -14.27 -45.82
N ALA A 168 11.99 -13.01 -45.65
CA ALA A 168 11.12 -11.84 -45.53
C ALA A 168 10.21 -11.68 -46.76
N ARG A 169 10.73 -11.90 -47.97
CA ARG A 169 9.94 -11.86 -49.20
C ARG A 169 8.86 -12.95 -49.25
N ILE A 170 9.20 -14.18 -48.91
CA ILE A 170 8.25 -15.31 -48.91
C ILE A 170 7.17 -15.09 -47.84
N GLN A 171 7.57 -14.60 -46.66
CA GLN A 171 6.65 -14.28 -45.58
C GLN A 171 5.66 -13.16 -45.97
N ALA A 172 6.14 -12.10 -46.61
CA ALA A 172 5.27 -11.01 -47.08
C ALA A 172 4.20 -11.52 -48.07
N ASN A 173 4.60 -12.38 -49.02
CA ASN A 173 3.69 -12.99 -49.97
C ASN A 173 2.65 -13.90 -49.27
N LEU A 174 3.08 -14.78 -48.37
CA LEU A 174 2.17 -15.64 -47.60
C LEU A 174 1.16 -14.85 -46.74
N LEU A 175 1.58 -13.73 -46.15
CA LEU A 175 0.69 -12.85 -45.39
C LEU A 175 -0.33 -12.15 -46.30
N GLU A 176 0.06 -11.74 -47.50
CA GLU A 176 -0.85 -11.18 -48.49
C GLU A 176 -1.88 -12.22 -48.97
N GLN A 177 -1.43 -13.44 -49.27
CA GLN A 177 -2.30 -14.55 -49.65
C GLN A 177 -3.29 -14.92 -48.52
N CYS A 178 -2.84 -14.91 -47.27
CA CYS A 178 -3.68 -15.15 -46.09
C CYS A 178 -4.75 -14.05 -45.92
N LYS A 179 -4.38 -12.77 -46.13
CA LYS A 179 -5.35 -11.67 -46.13
C LYS A 179 -6.40 -11.84 -47.22
N CYS A 180 -6.00 -12.20 -48.44
CA CYS A 180 -6.93 -12.48 -49.54
C CYS A 180 -7.84 -13.68 -49.25
N TRP A 181 -7.32 -14.73 -48.61
CA TRP A 181 -8.10 -15.88 -48.18
C TRP A 181 -9.19 -15.49 -47.17
N ASN A 182 -8.82 -14.76 -46.11
CA ASN A 182 -9.74 -14.33 -45.07
C ASN A 182 -10.80 -13.35 -45.60
N ALA A 183 -10.43 -12.45 -46.52
CA ALA A 183 -11.39 -11.56 -47.19
C ALA A 183 -12.44 -12.35 -48.00
N LYS A 184 -12.03 -13.44 -48.66
CA LYS A 184 -12.95 -14.33 -49.39
C LYS A 184 -13.81 -15.17 -48.44
N ALA A 185 -13.24 -15.71 -47.36
CA ALA A 185 -13.99 -16.47 -46.35
C ALA A 185 -15.09 -15.61 -45.68
N SER A 186 -14.77 -14.36 -45.35
CA SER A 186 -15.71 -13.39 -44.76
C SER A 186 -16.83 -12.94 -45.73
N SER A 187 -16.70 -13.22 -47.03
CA SER A 187 -17.74 -12.92 -48.02
C SER A 187 -18.76 -14.05 -48.20
N LEU A 188 -18.55 -15.21 -47.55
CA LEU A 188 -19.48 -16.34 -47.58
C LEU A 188 -20.61 -16.14 -46.57
N PRO A 189 -21.87 -16.46 -46.92
CA PRO A 189 -23.01 -16.33 -46.01
C PRO A 189 -22.88 -17.28 -44.81
N ALA A 190 -23.04 -16.75 -43.61
CA ALA A 190 -22.96 -17.52 -42.37
C ALA A 190 -24.16 -18.48 -42.22
N GLU A 191 -23.90 -19.76 -41.94
CA GLU A 191 -24.95 -20.69 -41.52
C GLU A 191 -25.55 -20.22 -40.18
N THR A 192 -26.88 -20.13 -40.17
CA THR A 192 -27.70 -19.60 -39.09
C THR A 192 -27.64 -20.48 -37.84
N ARG A 193 -27.05 -19.97 -36.75
CA ARG A 193 -27.38 -20.41 -35.38
C ARG A 193 -28.38 -19.45 -34.72
N PRO A 194 -29.27 -19.94 -33.83
CA PRO A 194 -30.35 -19.14 -33.27
C PRO A 194 -29.84 -17.99 -32.40
N SER A 195 -30.51 -16.85 -32.56
CA SER A 195 -30.28 -15.52 -32.01
C SER A 195 -30.24 -15.40 -30.49
N GLU A 196 -29.19 -14.76 -29.97
CA GLU A 196 -29.28 -13.90 -28.78
C GLU A 196 -29.57 -12.45 -29.19
N PRO A 197 -30.25 -11.64 -28.35
CA PRO A 197 -30.82 -10.36 -28.76
C PRO A 197 -29.75 -9.27 -28.88
N SER A 198 -29.59 -8.73 -30.07
CA SER A 198 -28.85 -7.50 -30.33
C SER A 198 -29.70 -6.26 -30.03
N ALA A 199 -29.21 -5.38 -29.14
CA ALA A 199 -29.59 -3.98 -29.12
C ALA A 199 -28.40 -3.10 -28.66
N LEU A 200 -27.69 -2.56 -29.67
CA LEU A 200 -26.89 -1.32 -29.73
C LEU A 200 -26.19 -0.79 -28.46
N GLY A 201 -24.86 -0.83 -28.51
CA GLY A 201 -23.92 0.09 -27.86
C GLY A 201 -22.54 -0.13 -28.49
N GLU A 202 -21.82 0.95 -28.81
CA GLU A 202 -20.49 0.97 -29.45
C GLU A 202 -19.64 -0.27 -29.12
N SER A 203 -19.01 -0.88 -30.14
CA SER A 203 -18.05 -1.96 -29.91
C SER A 203 -17.02 -1.50 -28.88
N CYS A 204 -17.10 -2.02 -27.65
CA CYS A 204 -16.21 -1.72 -26.53
C CYS A 204 -14.83 -2.36 -26.77
N GLN A 205 -14.21 -2.03 -27.90
CA GLN A 205 -12.86 -2.41 -28.26
C GLN A 205 -11.90 -1.30 -27.84
N PHE A 206 -10.96 -1.60 -26.95
CA PHE A 206 -9.94 -0.68 -26.49
C PHE A 206 -8.60 -1.00 -27.14
N SER A 207 -8.00 -0.03 -27.83
CA SER A 207 -6.69 -0.25 -28.49
C SER A 207 -5.57 -0.32 -27.46
N THR A 208 -4.77 -1.37 -27.60
CA THR A 208 -3.63 -1.72 -26.73
C THR A 208 -2.30 -1.64 -27.48
N ASP A 209 -2.32 -1.24 -28.75
CA ASP A 209 -1.19 -1.37 -29.67
C ASP A 209 0.04 -0.61 -29.17
N HIS A 210 -0.18 0.50 -28.47
CA HIS A 210 0.89 1.31 -27.88
C HIS A 210 1.76 0.56 -26.87
N HIS A 211 1.26 -0.49 -26.19
CA HIS A 211 2.08 -1.34 -25.31
C HIS A 211 3.00 -2.30 -26.08
N PHE A 212 2.74 -2.52 -27.37
CA PHE A 212 3.51 -3.41 -28.24
C PHE A 212 4.41 -2.65 -29.21
N ASN A 213 4.39 -1.32 -29.19
CA ASN A 213 5.27 -0.49 -30.00
C ASN A 213 6.72 -0.68 -29.54
N SER A 214 7.63 -0.82 -30.51
CA SER A 214 9.06 -0.79 -30.23
C SER A 214 9.44 0.54 -29.58
N VAL A 215 10.21 0.50 -28.51
CA VAL A 215 10.75 1.69 -27.86
C VAL A 215 11.83 2.31 -28.76
N LEU A 216 11.72 3.61 -29.02
CA LEU A 216 12.69 4.39 -29.82
C LEU A 216 13.08 3.71 -31.16
N PRO A 217 12.12 3.41 -32.05
CA PRO A 217 12.43 2.79 -33.33
C PRO A 217 13.35 3.70 -34.14
N ASN A 218 14.43 3.15 -34.68
CA ASN A 218 15.41 3.85 -35.52
C ASN A 218 16.27 4.89 -34.79
N ALA A 219 16.32 4.91 -33.46
CA ALA A 219 17.29 5.72 -32.73
C ALA A 219 18.68 5.06 -32.72
N ASP A 220 19.73 5.89 -32.74
CA ASP A 220 21.12 5.43 -32.64
C ASP A 220 21.36 4.66 -31.32
N PRO A 221 22.10 3.53 -31.31
CA PRO A 221 22.34 2.74 -30.10
C PRO A 221 22.92 3.52 -28.92
N LEU A 222 23.79 4.51 -29.17
CA LEU A 222 24.36 5.36 -28.12
C LEU A 222 23.29 6.28 -27.52
N VAL A 223 22.38 6.78 -28.34
CA VAL A 223 21.24 7.58 -27.88
C VAL A 223 20.28 6.71 -27.08
N GLN A 224 19.93 5.53 -27.58
CA GLN A 224 19.07 4.59 -26.85
C GLN A 224 19.65 4.24 -25.47
N LEU A 225 20.94 3.91 -25.41
CA LEU A 225 21.63 3.58 -24.16
C LEU A 225 21.66 4.78 -23.20
N GLY A 226 21.99 5.98 -23.69
CA GLY A 226 22.00 7.19 -22.87
C GLY A 226 20.63 7.51 -22.28
N LEU A 227 19.57 7.43 -23.10
CA LEU A 227 18.21 7.67 -22.64
C LEU A 227 17.72 6.56 -21.69
N PHE A 228 18.09 5.30 -21.92
CA PHE A 228 17.78 4.19 -21.03
C PHE A 228 18.47 4.33 -19.67
N MET A 229 19.74 4.73 -19.64
CA MET A 229 20.46 5.02 -18.40
C MET A 229 19.75 6.12 -17.60
N MET A 230 19.34 7.19 -18.27
CA MET A 230 18.59 8.27 -17.63
C MET A 230 17.25 7.77 -17.08
N ALA A 231 16.47 7.04 -17.88
CA ALA A 231 15.20 6.47 -17.44
C ALA A 231 15.38 5.54 -16.23
N SER A 232 16.41 4.70 -16.24
CA SER A 232 16.75 3.80 -15.13
C SER A 232 17.10 4.58 -13.86
N LEU A 233 17.92 5.63 -13.97
CA LEU A 233 18.26 6.50 -12.83
C LEU A 233 17.04 7.21 -12.26
N ARG A 234 16.10 7.61 -13.11
CA ARG A 234 14.86 8.26 -12.66
C ARG A 234 13.89 7.28 -12.00
N VAL A 235 13.67 6.11 -12.60
CA VAL A 235 12.61 5.17 -12.20
C VAL A 235 13.10 4.22 -11.10
N VAL A 236 14.29 3.64 -11.25
CA VAL A 236 14.83 2.62 -10.34
C VAL A 236 15.56 3.25 -9.16
N PHE A 237 16.37 4.28 -9.42
CA PHE A 237 17.18 4.93 -8.38
C PHE A 237 16.52 6.18 -7.78
N HIS A 238 15.32 6.55 -8.27
CA HIS A 238 14.53 7.68 -7.78
C HIS A 238 15.27 9.02 -7.79
N ASN A 239 16.21 9.21 -8.72
CA ASN A 239 16.96 10.47 -8.84
C ASN A 239 16.01 11.64 -9.12
N SER A 240 16.35 12.82 -8.61
CA SER A 240 15.53 14.02 -8.79
C SER A 240 15.41 14.43 -10.26
N ARG A 241 14.33 15.12 -10.63
CA ARG A 241 14.12 15.62 -12.00
C ARG A 241 15.25 16.54 -12.43
N ASP A 242 15.76 17.36 -11.52
CA ASP A 242 16.85 18.30 -11.81
C ASP A 242 18.17 17.56 -12.04
N SER A 243 18.46 16.53 -11.24
CA SER A 243 19.61 15.64 -11.46
C SER A 243 19.53 14.94 -12.82
N CYS A 244 18.35 14.45 -13.20
CA CYS A 244 18.13 13.79 -14.50
C CYS A 244 18.19 14.79 -15.67
N ARG A 245 17.72 16.03 -15.50
CA ARG A 245 17.88 17.10 -16.51
C ARG A 245 19.34 17.42 -16.74
N TRP A 246 20.11 17.58 -15.67
CA TRP A 246 21.55 17.78 -15.76
C TRP A 246 22.24 16.60 -16.48
N LEU A 247 21.86 15.37 -16.13
CA LEU A 247 22.37 14.18 -16.81
C LEU A 247 22.03 14.17 -18.31
N LEU A 248 20.80 14.52 -18.71
CA LEU A 248 20.43 14.64 -20.13
C LEU A 248 21.29 15.68 -20.86
N GLN A 249 21.57 16.82 -20.23
CA GLN A 249 22.46 17.82 -20.79
C GLN A 249 23.87 17.27 -20.99
N MET A 250 24.42 16.55 -20.01
CA MET A 250 25.74 15.91 -20.13
C MET A 250 25.76 14.83 -21.21
N LEU A 251 24.76 13.95 -21.24
CA LEU A 251 24.63 12.90 -22.25
C LEU A 251 24.50 13.51 -23.65
N SER A 252 23.76 14.62 -23.82
CA SER A 252 23.67 15.31 -25.10
C SER A 252 25.04 15.79 -25.59
N PHE A 253 25.91 16.25 -24.68
CA PHE A 253 27.27 16.67 -24.99
C PHE A 253 28.18 15.48 -25.35
N PHE A 254 28.07 14.36 -24.63
CA PHE A 254 28.80 13.13 -24.94
C PHE A 254 28.41 12.55 -26.29
N VAL A 255 27.10 12.44 -26.57
CA VAL A 255 26.59 11.96 -27.86
C VAL A 255 27.08 12.88 -28.99
N PHE A 256 27.05 14.19 -28.79
CA PHE A 256 27.56 15.17 -29.77
C PHE A 256 29.06 15.00 -30.05
N THR A 257 29.87 14.87 -29.01
CA THR A 257 31.33 14.72 -29.15
C THR A 257 31.75 13.35 -29.69
N ALA A 258 30.99 12.29 -29.41
CA ALA A 258 31.22 10.95 -29.94
C ALA A 258 30.83 10.84 -31.42
N LEU A 259 29.65 11.37 -31.80
CA LEU A 259 29.16 11.33 -33.18
C LEU A 259 29.85 12.35 -34.10
N GLY A 260 30.36 13.46 -33.54
CA GLY A 260 31.09 14.49 -34.29
C GLY A 260 32.52 14.11 -34.72
N ARG A 261 33.01 12.91 -34.40
CA ARG A 261 34.39 12.47 -34.65
C ARG A 261 34.59 11.56 -35.87
N HIS A 262 33.54 11.20 -36.63
CA HIS A 262 33.70 10.36 -37.82
C HIS A 262 34.15 11.19 -39.05
N PRO A 263 35.39 11.03 -39.57
CA PRO A 263 35.92 11.89 -40.64
C PRO A 263 35.54 11.45 -42.06
N SER A 264 34.75 10.37 -42.22
CA SER A 264 34.56 9.70 -43.51
C SER A 264 33.10 9.59 -43.99
N SER A 265 32.14 10.21 -43.31
CA SER A 265 30.77 10.32 -43.84
C SER A 265 30.49 11.76 -44.24
N THR A 266 30.14 11.97 -45.51
CA THR A 266 29.52 13.18 -46.09
C THR A 266 28.15 13.53 -45.48
N ILE A 267 27.85 13.03 -44.29
CA ILE A 267 26.65 13.30 -43.52
C ILE A 267 27.00 14.41 -42.55
N LYS A 268 26.51 15.63 -42.82
CA LYS A 268 26.48 16.69 -41.80
C LYS A 268 25.87 16.06 -40.54
N PRO A 269 26.48 16.18 -39.34
CA PRO A 269 25.90 15.64 -38.12
C PRO A 269 24.47 16.17 -38.05
N GLU A 270 23.51 15.28 -38.17
CA GLU A 270 22.15 15.66 -38.51
C GLU A 270 21.65 16.66 -37.46
N ASP A 271 21.42 17.92 -37.86
CA ASP A 271 20.77 18.94 -37.02
C ASP A 271 19.45 18.42 -36.40
N LYS A 272 18.89 17.37 -37.01
CA LYS A 272 17.73 16.62 -36.56
C LYS A 272 17.97 15.86 -35.24
N LEU A 273 19.10 15.18 -35.04
CA LEU A 273 19.42 14.40 -33.83
C LEU A 273 19.64 15.32 -32.62
N ILE A 274 20.31 16.46 -32.81
CA ILE A 274 20.52 17.47 -31.77
C ILE A 274 19.21 18.17 -31.39
N LYS A 275 18.34 18.45 -32.37
CA LYS A 275 17.00 19.03 -32.12
C LYS A 275 16.04 18.02 -31.48
N THR A 276 16.23 16.73 -31.69
CA THR A 276 15.35 15.67 -31.17
C THR A 276 15.83 15.06 -29.86
N PHE A 277 17.07 15.32 -29.42
CA PHE A 277 17.55 14.82 -28.13
C PHE A 277 16.69 15.41 -26.98
N PRO A 278 16.05 14.56 -26.15
CA PRO A 278 15.18 15.01 -25.07
C PRO A 278 15.93 15.90 -24.07
N ARG A 279 15.34 17.06 -23.76
CA ARG A 279 15.84 17.96 -22.71
C ARG A 279 15.15 17.76 -21.37
N ASP A 280 14.00 17.09 -21.39
CA ASP A 280 13.21 16.84 -20.20
C ASP A 280 13.09 15.33 -19.93
N PRO A 281 13.32 14.88 -18.69
CA PRO A 281 13.18 13.48 -18.31
C PRO A 281 11.81 12.89 -18.62
N ASP A 282 10.73 13.68 -18.50
CA ASP A 282 9.37 13.20 -18.78
C ASP A 282 9.22 12.83 -20.26
N THR A 283 9.85 13.57 -21.17
CA THR A 283 9.89 13.23 -22.61
C THR A 283 10.57 11.88 -22.84
N VAL A 284 11.59 11.55 -22.06
CA VAL A 284 12.23 10.23 -22.17
C VAL A 284 11.33 9.14 -21.63
N LEU A 285 10.71 9.32 -20.46
CA LEU A 285 9.78 8.33 -19.91
C LEU A 285 8.61 8.07 -20.88
N HIS A 286 8.11 9.12 -21.52
CA HIS A 286 7.12 9.05 -22.59
C HIS A 286 7.63 8.21 -23.78
N ASN A 287 8.84 8.49 -24.28
CA ASN A 287 9.43 7.74 -25.39
C ASN A 287 9.69 6.26 -25.06
N PHE A 288 9.90 5.93 -23.78
CA PHE A 288 10.02 4.55 -23.29
C PHE A 288 8.67 3.90 -22.97
N ASN A 289 7.54 4.59 -23.22
CA ASN A 289 6.19 4.13 -22.90
C ASN A 289 6.04 3.73 -21.42
N LEU A 290 6.72 4.44 -20.51
CA LEU A 290 6.68 4.19 -19.06
C LEU A 290 5.61 5.00 -18.33
N GLU A 291 5.00 5.98 -19.01
CA GLU A 291 3.90 6.76 -18.47
C GLU A 291 2.57 6.06 -18.75
N SER A 292 1.77 5.84 -17.70
CA SER A 292 0.39 5.37 -17.86
C SER A 292 -0.51 6.50 -18.36
N LYS A 293 -1.56 6.17 -19.11
CA LYS A 293 -2.61 7.14 -19.46
C LYS A 293 -3.30 7.62 -18.20
N THR A 294 -3.40 8.96 -18.09
CA THR A 294 -4.06 9.61 -16.97
C THR A 294 -5.11 10.61 -17.43
N VAL A 295 -6.15 10.75 -16.62
CA VAL A 295 -7.17 11.78 -16.76
C VAL A 295 -7.06 12.71 -15.57
N ILE A 296 -6.85 13.99 -15.84
CA ILE A 296 -6.81 15.03 -14.81
C ILE A 296 -8.22 15.58 -14.63
N TYR A 297 -8.87 15.26 -13.51
CA TYR A 297 -10.16 15.84 -13.15
C TYR A 297 -9.98 17.16 -12.42
N ALA A 298 -10.82 18.15 -12.74
CA ALA A 298 -10.98 19.33 -11.90
C ALA A 298 -11.83 18.96 -10.67
N VAL A 299 -11.30 19.26 -9.49
CA VAL A 299 -11.98 19.01 -8.21
C VAL A 299 -12.53 20.34 -7.70
N CYS A 300 -13.79 20.37 -7.27
CA CYS A 300 -14.32 21.55 -6.58
C CYS A 300 -13.48 21.86 -5.33
N PRO A 301 -12.86 23.06 -5.22
CA PRO A 301 -12.01 23.39 -4.08
C PRO A 301 -12.78 23.69 -2.79
N ASN A 302 -14.12 23.75 -2.84
CA ASN A 302 -14.96 23.84 -1.65
C ASN A 302 -14.80 22.56 -0.81
N SER A 303 -14.36 22.73 0.45
CA SER A 303 -14.02 21.65 1.39
C SER A 303 -15.14 20.67 1.70
N LYS A 304 -16.41 21.04 1.43
CA LYS A 304 -17.59 20.17 1.61
C LYS A 304 -18.07 19.51 0.32
N CYS A 305 -17.72 20.05 -0.85
CA CYS A 305 -18.27 19.64 -2.14
C CYS A 305 -17.39 18.59 -2.84
N HIS A 306 -16.15 18.95 -3.20
CA HIS A 306 -15.20 18.07 -3.90
C HIS A 306 -15.72 17.38 -5.19
N LYS A 307 -16.85 17.80 -5.78
CA LYS A 307 -17.35 17.19 -7.03
C LYS A 307 -16.27 17.25 -8.13
N LEU A 308 -16.15 16.14 -8.87
CA LEU A 308 -15.24 16.00 -10.00
C LEU A 308 -15.86 16.45 -11.31
N TYR A 309 -15.03 17.05 -12.17
CA TYR A 309 -15.36 17.41 -13.54
C TYR A 309 -14.28 16.89 -14.50
N SER A 310 -14.71 16.08 -15.46
CA SER A 310 -13.85 15.55 -16.52
C SER A 310 -13.36 16.67 -17.45
N PRO A 311 -12.14 16.58 -17.99
CA PRO A 311 -11.71 17.49 -19.05
C PRO A 311 -12.55 17.29 -20.31
N VAL A 312 -12.83 18.39 -21.03
CA VAL A 312 -13.41 18.40 -22.37
C VAL A 312 -12.32 18.82 -23.35
N LEU A 313 -12.06 18.00 -24.35
CA LEU A 313 -11.11 18.33 -25.43
C LEU A 313 -11.83 19.19 -26.47
N ARG A 314 -11.21 20.30 -26.90
CA ARG A 314 -11.77 21.14 -27.95
C ARG A 314 -11.65 20.45 -29.30
N HIS A 315 -12.70 20.51 -30.12
CA HIS A 315 -12.60 20.19 -31.55
C HIS A 315 -11.59 21.16 -32.20
N GLY A 316 -10.39 20.67 -32.51
CA GLY A 316 -9.34 21.42 -33.22
C GLY A 316 -7.96 21.46 -32.55
N ASP A 317 -7.86 21.32 -31.22
CA ASP A 317 -6.57 21.12 -30.53
C ASP A 317 -6.73 20.19 -29.31
N PRO A 318 -6.48 18.88 -29.47
CA PRO A 318 -6.64 17.88 -28.41
C PRO A 318 -5.60 17.99 -27.30
N ARG A 319 -4.67 18.95 -27.34
CA ARG A 319 -3.61 19.11 -26.34
C ARG A 319 -3.99 19.97 -25.13
N VAL A 320 -5.06 20.76 -25.23
CA VAL A 320 -5.46 21.68 -24.15
C VAL A 320 -6.82 21.26 -23.56
N PRO A 321 -6.84 20.60 -22.39
CA PRO A 321 -8.08 20.22 -21.73
C PRO A 321 -8.82 21.45 -21.19
N GLN A 322 -10.14 21.50 -21.42
CA GLN A 322 -11.02 22.55 -20.88
C GLN A 322 -11.87 22.02 -19.73
N TYR A 323 -12.13 22.89 -18.77
CA TYR A 323 -12.94 22.60 -17.60
C TYR A 323 -13.99 23.71 -17.41
N PRO A 324 -15.13 23.41 -16.78
CA PRO A 324 -16.07 24.44 -16.37
C PRO A 324 -15.38 25.46 -15.46
N LYS A 325 -15.70 26.75 -15.62
CA LYS A 325 -15.12 27.82 -14.79
C LYS A 325 -15.59 27.74 -13.33
N VAL A 326 -16.83 27.28 -13.11
CA VAL A 326 -17.50 27.22 -11.81
C VAL A 326 -18.16 25.87 -11.57
N CYS A 327 -18.29 25.49 -10.30
CA CYS A 327 -18.94 24.26 -9.86
C CYS A 327 -20.46 24.36 -10.02
N THR A 328 -21.06 23.41 -10.74
CA THR A 328 -22.51 23.30 -10.97
C THR A 328 -23.19 22.26 -10.08
N HIS A 329 -22.48 21.69 -9.11
CA HIS A 329 -23.02 20.65 -8.26
C HIS A 329 -24.07 21.20 -7.28
N ASN A 330 -25.25 20.59 -7.30
CA ASN A 330 -26.29 20.74 -6.28
C ASN A 330 -26.70 19.31 -5.81
N PRO A 331 -26.42 18.93 -4.55
CA PRO A 331 -26.73 17.59 -4.05
C PRO A 331 -28.23 17.35 -3.82
N PHE A 332 -29.04 18.42 -3.75
CA PHE A 332 -30.48 18.38 -3.46
C PHE A 332 -31.24 19.37 -4.35
N PRO A 333 -31.33 19.13 -5.67
CA PRO A 333 -31.93 20.08 -6.61
C PRO A 333 -33.42 20.37 -6.36
N ASN A 334 -34.13 19.46 -5.67
CA ASN A 334 -35.55 19.59 -5.34
C ASN A 334 -35.79 20.35 -4.03
N ASP A 335 -34.76 20.56 -3.20
CA ASP A 335 -34.88 21.34 -1.96
C ASP A 335 -34.77 22.84 -2.28
N PRO A 336 -35.81 23.64 -1.98
CA PRO A 336 -35.79 25.09 -2.21
C PRO A 336 -34.64 25.82 -1.49
N ASN A 337 -34.13 25.24 -0.40
CA ASN A 337 -33.02 25.80 0.38
C ASN A 337 -31.63 25.39 -0.16
N SER A 338 -31.58 24.41 -1.07
CA SER A 338 -30.33 23.91 -1.61
C SER A 338 -29.91 24.69 -2.84
N THR A 339 -28.75 25.32 -2.75
CA THR A 339 -28.18 26.12 -3.83
C THR A 339 -27.04 25.40 -4.54
N VAL A 340 -26.80 25.77 -5.79
CA VAL A 340 -25.63 25.30 -6.55
C VAL A 340 -24.36 25.80 -5.87
N CYS A 341 -23.33 24.95 -5.78
CA CYS A 341 -22.09 25.28 -5.09
C CYS A 341 -21.40 26.55 -5.60
N GLY A 342 -21.36 26.78 -6.92
CA GLY A 342 -20.88 28.03 -7.54
C GLY A 342 -19.37 28.30 -7.42
N GLN A 343 -18.60 27.47 -6.70
CA GLN A 343 -17.17 27.69 -6.45
C GLN A 343 -16.36 27.68 -7.76
N VAL A 344 -15.46 28.65 -7.93
CA VAL A 344 -14.52 28.69 -9.06
C VAL A 344 -13.64 27.44 -9.07
N LEU A 345 -13.52 26.81 -10.24
CA LEU A 345 -12.77 25.55 -10.44
C LEU A 345 -11.39 25.76 -11.06
N THR A 346 -11.20 26.83 -11.82
CA THR A 346 -10.03 27.05 -12.67
C THR A 346 -9.35 28.38 -12.41
N GLU A 347 -8.03 28.42 -12.61
CA GLU A 347 -7.18 29.61 -12.59
C GLU A 347 -6.43 29.77 -13.92
N ILE A 348 -5.98 30.97 -14.23
CA ILE A 348 -5.17 31.26 -15.42
C ILE A 348 -3.69 31.18 -15.03
N LYS A 349 -2.90 30.38 -15.75
CA LYS A 349 -1.44 30.34 -15.63
C LYS A 349 -0.80 30.74 -16.95
N THR A 350 0.26 31.52 -16.89
CA THR A 350 1.07 31.87 -18.05
C THR A 350 2.28 30.93 -18.10
N VAL A 351 2.42 30.16 -19.18
CA VAL A 351 3.55 29.28 -19.45
C VAL A 351 4.12 29.69 -20.81
N ASP A 352 5.40 30.03 -20.87
CA ASP A 352 6.09 30.46 -22.11
C ASP A 352 5.33 31.52 -22.92
N SER A 353 4.81 32.55 -22.22
CA SER A 353 4.00 33.64 -22.79
C SER A 353 2.62 33.24 -23.32
N VAL A 354 2.17 32.01 -23.07
CA VAL A 354 0.82 31.53 -23.38
C VAL A 354 0.00 31.41 -22.10
N SER A 355 -1.15 32.08 -22.04
CA SER A 355 -2.09 31.97 -20.92
C SER A 355 -3.01 30.76 -21.11
N ILE A 356 -2.88 29.77 -20.21
CA ILE A 356 -3.71 28.56 -20.18
C ILE A 356 -4.60 28.56 -18.94
N THR A 357 -5.81 28.02 -19.08
CA THR A 357 -6.74 27.82 -17.96
C THR A 357 -6.52 26.43 -17.38
N VAL A 358 -6.27 26.34 -16.07
CA VAL A 358 -5.94 25.08 -15.39
C VAL A 358 -6.80 24.89 -14.14
N PRO A 359 -7.08 23.66 -13.68
CA PRO A 359 -7.83 23.46 -12.44
C PRO A 359 -7.03 23.90 -11.21
N ILE A 360 -7.72 24.55 -10.27
CA ILE A 360 -7.21 24.99 -8.96
C ILE A 360 -6.85 23.77 -8.11
N LYS A 361 -7.75 22.77 -8.06
CA LYS A 361 -7.54 21.50 -7.37
C LYS A 361 -7.70 20.37 -8.38
N ARG A 362 -6.77 19.41 -8.37
CA ARG A 362 -6.67 18.35 -9.38
C ARG A 362 -6.75 16.98 -8.73
N PHE A 363 -7.44 16.05 -9.37
CA PHE A 363 -7.39 14.63 -9.07
C PHE A 363 -6.86 13.92 -10.32
N VAL A 364 -5.71 13.28 -10.19
CA VAL A 364 -5.13 12.49 -11.28
C VAL A 364 -5.67 11.07 -11.15
N TYR A 365 -6.45 10.65 -12.13
CA TYR A 365 -6.96 9.30 -12.27
C TYR A 365 -6.10 8.55 -13.29
N PHE A 366 -5.62 7.36 -12.95
CA PHE A 366 -4.87 6.53 -13.90
C PHE A 366 -5.83 5.50 -14.50
N ASP A 367 -5.84 5.39 -15.82
CA ASP A 367 -6.82 4.57 -16.51
C ASP A 367 -6.57 3.07 -16.28
N PHE A 368 -7.55 2.38 -15.68
CA PHE A 368 -7.49 0.94 -15.49
C PHE A 368 -7.42 0.17 -16.83
N CYS A 369 -8.07 0.70 -17.87
CA CYS A 369 -8.06 0.10 -19.21
C CYS A 369 -6.73 0.29 -19.94
N ASP A 370 -5.83 1.11 -19.40
CA ASP A 370 -4.44 1.24 -19.86
C ASP A 370 -3.49 0.38 -19.02
N TRP A 371 -3.70 0.39 -17.70
CA TRP A 371 -2.87 -0.36 -16.76
C TRP A 371 -2.99 -1.89 -16.93
N LEU A 372 -4.21 -2.43 -17.05
CA LEU A 372 -4.40 -3.88 -17.13
C LEU A 372 -3.80 -4.46 -18.44
N PRO A 373 -4.01 -3.87 -19.63
CA PRO A 373 -3.33 -4.30 -20.84
C PRO A 373 -1.81 -4.19 -20.78
N ALA A 374 -1.24 -3.18 -20.10
CA ALA A 374 0.20 -3.11 -19.89
C ALA A 374 0.74 -4.34 -19.15
N LEU A 375 -0.06 -4.92 -18.26
CA LEU A 375 0.26 -6.19 -17.59
C LEU A 375 0.05 -7.40 -18.52
N LEU A 376 -1.04 -7.43 -19.29
CA LEU A 376 -1.34 -8.49 -20.26
C LEU A 376 -0.38 -8.51 -21.47
N ALA A 377 0.29 -7.40 -21.75
CA ALA A 377 1.34 -7.31 -22.77
C ALA A 377 2.65 -8.00 -22.34
N ARG A 378 2.78 -8.37 -21.06
CA ARG A 378 3.97 -9.04 -20.53
C ARG A 378 3.87 -10.57 -20.71
N PRO A 379 4.96 -11.23 -21.17
CA PRO A 379 4.99 -12.68 -21.29
C PRO A 379 4.62 -13.41 -20.00
N GLY A 380 3.75 -14.41 -20.08
CA GLY A 380 3.37 -15.32 -18.99
C GLY A 380 2.37 -14.77 -17.97
N TYR A 381 2.07 -13.46 -17.95
CA TYR A 381 1.12 -12.87 -17.00
C TYR A 381 -0.30 -13.39 -17.18
N GLU A 382 -0.77 -13.49 -18.43
CA GLU A 382 -2.06 -14.10 -18.75
C GLU A 382 -2.18 -15.52 -18.22
N ASP A 383 -1.13 -16.34 -18.39
CA ASP A 383 -1.14 -17.72 -17.91
C ASP A 383 -1.18 -17.79 -16.38
N TYR A 384 -0.49 -16.89 -15.67
CA TYR A 384 -0.61 -16.81 -14.21
C TYR A 384 -2.04 -16.50 -13.78
N MET A 385 -2.68 -15.54 -14.46
CA MET A 385 -3.99 -15.05 -14.07
C MET A 385 -5.14 -16.01 -14.40
N ASP A 386 -5.07 -16.66 -15.57
CA ASP A 386 -6.04 -17.67 -15.99
C ASP A 386 -5.98 -18.92 -15.09
N ARG A 387 -4.77 -19.31 -14.66
CA ARG A 387 -4.57 -20.46 -13.75
C ARG A 387 -5.22 -20.27 -12.37
N ALA A 388 -5.51 -19.05 -11.95
CA ALA A 388 -6.09 -18.78 -10.64
C ALA A 388 -7.43 -19.51 -10.42
N TRP A 389 -8.22 -19.72 -11.49
CA TRP A 389 -9.50 -20.42 -11.42
C TRP A 389 -9.39 -21.95 -11.41
N VAL A 390 -8.26 -22.50 -11.83
CA VAL A 390 -8.01 -23.95 -11.84
C VAL A 390 -7.60 -24.44 -10.44
N HIS A 391 -7.19 -23.53 -9.56
CA HIS A 391 -6.78 -23.88 -8.20
C HIS A 391 -7.95 -24.43 -7.39
N THR A 392 -7.74 -25.59 -6.78
CA THR A 392 -8.68 -26.23 -5.85
C THR A 392 -8.00 -26.44 -4.50
N ALA A 393 -8.61 -25.93 -3.44
CA ALA A 393 -8.18 -26.22 -2.07
C ALA A 393 -8.04 -27.74 -1.86
N THR A 394 -6.92 -28.14 -1.29
CA THR A 394 -6.68 -29.52 -0.86
C THR A 394 -7.27 -29.69 0.54
N ASP A 395 -8.10 -30.73 0.75
CA ASP A 395 -8.53 -31.22 2.06
C ASP A 395 -9.08 -30.15 3.04
N GLY A 396 -9.88 -29.19 2.54
CA GLY A 396 -10.50 -28.15 3.38
C GLY A 396 -9.53 -27.08 3.90
N VAL A 397 -8.29 -27.05 3.41
CA VAL A 397 -7.28 -26.04 3.75
C VAL A 397 -7.31 -24.92 2.72
N MET A 398 -7.67 -23.72 3.16
CA MET A 398 -7.64 -22.52 2.34
C MET A 398 -6.23 -21.90 2.38
N SER A 399 -5.67 -21.61 1.20
CA SER A 399 -4.33 -21.03 1.07
C SER A 399 -4.28 -19.75 0.23
N ASP A 400 -5.30 -19.52 -0.60
CA ASP A 400 -5.47 -18.29 -1.35
C ASP A 400 -6.92 -17.78 -1.31
N ILE A 401 -7.17 -16.55 -1.75
CA ILE A 401 -8.50 -15.93 -1.75
C ILE A 401 -9.48 -16.68 -2.66
N PHE A 402 -8.99 -17.34 -3.72
CA PHE A 402 -9.79 -18.18 -4.60
C PHE A 402 -10.35 -19.43 -3.90
N ASP A 403 -9.80 -19.82 -2.75
CA ASP A 403 -10.38 -20.87 -1.91
C ASP A 403 -11.60 -20.39 -1.11
N GLY A 404 -11.81 -19.07 -1.04
CA GLY A 404 -12.89 -18.45 -0.30
C GLY A 404 -14.27 -18.80 -0.87
N LYS A 405 -15.19 -19.13 0.04
CA LYS A 405 -16.59 -19.42 -0.28
C LYS A 405 -17.24 -18.36 -1.19
N PHE A 406 -16.96 -17.07 -0.96
CA PHE A 406 -17.49 -15.98 -1.79
C PHE A 406 -17.12 -16.11 -3.27
N LEU A 407 -15.84 -16.34 -3.60
CA LEU A 407 -15.40 -16.47 -4.99
C LEU A 407 -15.89 -17.77 -5.64
N ARG A 408 -15.99 -18.86 -4.87
CA ARG A 408 -16.51 -20.15 -5.35
C ARG A 408 -18.01 -20.11 -5.66
N GLU A 409 -18.74 -19.20 -5.05
CA GLU A 409 -20.17 -18.99 -5.27
C GLU A 409 -20.49 -17.78 -6.16
N LEU A 410 -19.47 -17.00 -6.52
CA LEU A 410 -19.64 -15.80 -7.33
C LEU A 410 -20.19 -16.18 -8.70
N LYS A 411 -21.37 -15.69 -9.02
CA LYS A 411 -22.03 -15.90 -10.32
C LYS A 411 -21.65 -14.83 -11.31
N GLY A 412 -21.71 -15.14 -12.60
CA GLY A 412 -21.52 -14.17 -13.68
C GLY A 412 -22.64 -13.13 -13.78
N SER A 413 -22.54 -12.24 -14.77
CA SER A 413 -23.56 -11.22 -15.07
C SER A 413 -24.92 -11.81 -15.48
N ASP A 414 -24.93 -13.06 -15.93
CA ASP A 414 -26.14 -13.85 -16.22
C ASP A 414 -26.90 -14.31 -14.96
N GLY A 415 -26.28 -14.19 -13.77
CA GLY A 415 -26.83 -14.65 -12.50
C GLY A 415 -26.98 -16.17 -12.39
N LYS A 416 -26.41 -16.95 -13.32
CA LYS A 416 -26.60 -18.40 -13.42
C LYS A 416 -25.26 -19.14 -13.37
N ALA A 417 -24.40 -18.95 -14.37
CA ALA A 417 -23.11 -19.62 -14.44
C ALA A 417 -22.15 -19.11 -13.36
N HIS A 418 -21.17 -19.93 -12.97
CA HIS A 418 -20.09 -19.46 -12.12
C HIS A 418 -19.31 -18.37 -12.86
N PHE A 419 -18.78 -17.38 -12.13
CA PHE A 419 -18.07 -16.25 -12.73
C PHE A 419 -16.91 -16.70 -13.61
N SER A 420 -16.24 -17.81 -13.28
CA SER A 420 -15.12 -18.37 -14.07
C SER A 420 -15.55 -19.05 -15.37
N ASP A 421 -16.82 -19.42 -15.53
CA ASP A 421 -17.36 -20.15 -16.70
C ASP A 421 -17.62 -19.19 -17.88
N GLY A 422 -16.55 -18.61 -18.42
CA GLY A 422 -16.61 -17.56 -19.45
C GLY A 422 -16.26 -17.96 -20.88
N GLY A 423 -16.02 -19.25 -21.14
CA GLY A 423 -15.47 -19.70 -22.44
C GLY A 423 -14.14 -19.03 -22.76
N ASP A 424 -14.03 -18.40 -23.92
CA ASP A 424 -12.78 -17.75 -24.38
C ASP A 424 -12.48 -16.41 -23.68
N SER A 425 -13.45 -15.86 -22.93
CA SER A 425 -13.26 -14.59 -22.23
C SER A 425 -12.51 -14.75 -20.91
N SER A 426 -11.62 -13.81 -20.58
CA SER A 426 -10.90 -13.84 -19.30
C SER A 426 -11.75 -13.33 -18.16
N ARG A 427 -11.47 -13.84 -16.96
CA ARG A 427 -12.17 -13.50 -15.72
C ARG A 427 -11.18 -13.07 -14.67
N TYR A 428 -11.18 -11.78 -14.32
CA TYR A 428 -10.25 -11.24 -13.36
C TYR A 428 -10.98 -10.64 -12.15
N VAL A 429 -10.32 -10.66 -11.00
CA VAL A 429 -10.85 -10.12 -9.75
C VAL A 429 -9.83 -9.20 -9.08
N LEU A 430 -10.30 -8.04 -8.62
CA LEU A 430 -9.50 -6.98 -8.01
C LEU A 430 -9.92 -6.81 -6.54
N SER A 431 -8.98 -6.41 -5.68
CA SER A 431 -9.28 -5.76 -4.39
C SER A 431 -8.88 -4.28 -4.44
N LEU A 432 -9.63 -3.42 -3.75
CA LEU A 432 -9.39 -1.98 -3.65
C LEU A 432 -8.95 -1.61 -2.23
N CYS A 433 -7.98 -0.72 -2.13
CA CYS A 433 -7.54 -0.08 -0.90
C CYS A 433 -7.70 1.43 -1.04
N VAL A 434 -8.21 2.08 0.01
CA VAL A 434 -8.31 3.53 0.12
C VAL A 434 -7.78 3.95 1.48
N ASP A 435 -6.60 4.59 1.48
CA ASP A 435 -5.91 4.98 2.71
C ASP A 435 -5.49 6.45 2.65
N ASN A 436 -5.41 7.11 3.81
CA ASN A 436 -4.93 8.48 3.89
C ASN A 436 -3.61 8.55 4.66
N PHE A 437 -2.61 9.22 4.10
CA PHE A 437 -1.31 9.36 4.73
C PHE A 437 -0.85 10.83 4.76
N ASN A 438 0.08 11.12 5.67
CA ASN A 438 0.74 12.42 5.71
C ASN A 438 1.99 12.42 4.82
N PRO A 439 2.00 13.17 3.70
CA PRO A 439 3.17 13.23 2.82
C PRO A 439 4.38 13.92 3.48
N GLN A 440 4.18 14.66 4.57
CA GLN A 440 5.24 15.41 5.25
C GLN A 440 5.86 14.65 6.44
N THR A 441 5.69 13.31 6.46
CA THR A 441 6.11 12.39 7.53
C THR A 441 5.35 12.54 8.85
N ASN A 442 5.27 11.47 9.63
CA ASN A 442 4.51 11.43 10.90
C ASN A 442 5.29 11.97 12.11
N LYS A 443 6.06 13.04 11.95
CA LYS A 443 6.76 13.69 13.07
C LYS A 443 5.75 14.42 13.98
N GLN A 444 5.89 14.30 15.30
CA GLN A 444 4.94 14.89 16.27
C GLN A 444 4.78 16.42 16.13
N ALA A 445 5.88 17.13 15.82
CA ALA A 445 5.90 18.57 15.55
C ALA A 445 5.84 18.91 14.04
N GLY A 446 5.64 17.92 13.17
CA GLY A 446 5.59 18.09 11.72
C GLY A 446 4.27 18.71 11.25
N LYS A 447 4.34 19.44 10.13
CA LYS A 447 3.15 19.88 9.40
C LYS A 447 2.26 18.68 9.05
N LYS A 448 0.96 18.80 9.31
CA LYS A 448 -0.03 17.76 9.04
C LYS A 448 -0.74 18.08 7.72
N ALA A 449 -0.56 17.21 6.75
CA ALA A 449 -1.42 17.12 5.57
C ALA A 449 -1.97 15.69 5.49
N SER A 450 -3.09 15.52 4.82
CA SER A 450 -3.72 14.23 4.54
C SER A 450 -3.94 14.16 3.04
N ILE A 451 -3.29 13.19 2.40
CA ILE A 451 -3.49 12.84 1.00
C ILE A 451 -4.05 11.42 0.98
N GLY A 452 -5.07 11.18 0.16
CA GLY A 452 -5.66 9.85 0.01
C GLY A 452 -5.04 9.08 -1.15
N LEU A 453 -4.80 7.80 -0.97
CA LEU A 453 -4.41 6.84 -1.99
C LEU A 453 -5.64 6.01 -2.36
N ILE A 454 -5.88 5.79 -3.64
CA ILE A 454 -6.82 4.77 -4.14
C ILE A 454 -5.99 3.79 -4.96
N SER A 455 -5.85 2.56 -4.50
CA SER A 455 -5.03 1.54 -5.15
C SER A 455 -5.76 0.21 -5.28
N GLY A 456 -5.42 -0.56 -6.31
CA GLY A 456 -5.97 -1.86 -6.61
C GLY A 456 -4.91 -2.94 -6.60
N THR A 457 -5.33 -4.16 -6.25
CA THR A 457 -4.49 -5.35 -6.30
C THR A 457 -5.19 -6.42 -7.12
N LEU A 458 -4.52 -6.92 -8.15
CA LEU A 458 -5.08 -7.96 -9.03
C LEU A 458 -4.88 -9.33 -8.42
N LEU A 459 -5.98 -9.90 -7.95
CA LEU A 459 -5.94 -11.09 -7.12
C LEU A 459 -5.60 -12.34 -7.94
N ASN A 460 -5.88 -12.38 -9.24
CA ASN A 460 -5.50 -13.50 -10.10
C ASN A 460 -3.97 -13.73 -10.15
N LEU A 461 -3.16 -12.75 -9.77
CA LEU A 461 -1.73 -12.96 -9.66
C LEU A 461 -1.37 -13.83 -8.45
N PRO A 462 -0.38 -14.73 -8.58
CA PRO A 462 0.17 -15.48 -7.46
C PRO A 462 0.64 -14.56 -6.32
N PRO A 463 0.58 -15.00 -5.04
CA PRO A 463 0.93 -14.17 -3.88
C PRO A 463 2.29 -13.46 -3.95
N HIS A 464 3.30 -14.09 -4.57
CA HIS A 464 4.65 -13.53 -4.70
C HIS A 464 4.80 -12.44 -5.78
N LEU A 465 3.79 -12.26 -6.64
CA LEU A 465 3.70 -11.21 -7.67
C LEU A 465 2.66 -10.13 -7.30
N ARG A 466 1.54 -10.55 -6.71
CA ARG A 466 0.35 -9.74 -6.44
C ARG A 466 0.63 -8.37 -5.79
N TYR A 467 1.57 -8.32 -4.84
CA TYR A 467 1.91 -7.09 -4.09
C TYR A 467 3.21 -6.42 -4.54
N ARG A 468 3.81 -6.85 -5.65
CA ARG A 468 4.98 -6.16 -6.20
C ARG A 468 4.58 -4.79 -6.75
N PRO A 469 5.39 -3.73 -6.56
CA PRO A 469 5.06 -2.38 -7.03
C PRO A 469 4.64 -2.32 -8.50
N GLU A 470 5.27 -3.10 -9.37
CA GLU A 470 4.97 -3.18 -10.80
C GLU A 470 3.66 -3.89 -11.16
N CYS A 471 2.99 -4.51 -10.19
CA CYS A 471 1.71 -5.22 -10.31
C CYS A 471 0.59 -4.57 -9.49
N LEU A 472 0.88 -3.49 -8.76
CA LEU A 472 -0.12 -2.72 -8.04
C LEU A 472 -0.72 -1.66 -8.96
N TYR A 473 -2.04 -1.59 -8.98
CA TYR A 473 -2.75 -0.54 -9.70
C TYR A 473 -2.87 0.69 -8.81
N LEU A 474 -2.50 1.86 -9.31
CA LEU A 474 -2.77 3.13 -8.66
C LEU A 474 -3.96 3.76 -9.38
N ALA A 475 -5.15 3.78 -8.79
CA ALA A 475 -6.31 4.41 -9.42
C ALA A 475 -6.25 5.94 -9.35
N GLY A 476 -5.75 6.49 -8.24
CA GLY A 476 -5.58 7.93 -8.11
C GLY A 476 -5.14 8.38 -6.72
N VAL A 477 -4.80 9.67 -6.64
CA VAL A 477 -4.33 10.32 -5.40
C VAL A 477 -5.27 11.46 -5.05
N ILE A 478 -6.03 11.31 -3.96
CA ILE A 478 -6.98 12.30 -3.46
C ILE A 478 -6.21 13.51 -2.91
N PRO A 479 -6.42 14.71 -3.47
CA PRO A 479 -5.65 15.89 -3.10
C PRO A 479 -5.96 16.38 -1.68
N GLY A 480 -4.89 16.65 -0.92
CA GLY A 480 -4.95 17.26 0.42
C GLY A 480 -5.32 18.76 0.40
N PRO A 481 -5.06 19.50 1.50
CA PRO A 481 -4.35 19.10 2.72
C PRO A 481 -5.20 18.29 3.72
N ASN A 482 -6.51 18.19 3.49
CA ASN A 482 -7.42 17.42 4.33
C ASN A 482 -7.97 16.23 3.53
N GLY A 483 -8.27 15.13 4.21
CA GLY A 483 -9.01 14.02 3.61
C GLY A 483 -10.40 14.47 3.12
N PRO A 484 -11.02 13.72 2.19
CA PRO A 484 -12.33 14.07 1.68
C PRO A 484 -13.37 14.05 2.81
N PRO A 485 -14.37 14.95 2.78
CA PRO A 485 -15.53 14.81 3.64
C PRO A 485 -16.28 13.51 3.33
N LEU A 486 -17.11 13.07 4.26
CA LEU A 486 -17.69 11.74 4.32
C LEU A 486 -18.26 11.24 2.99
N ASP A 487 -19.16 11.99 2.35
CA ASP A 487 -19.81 11.55 1.10
C ASP A 487 -19.01 11.90 -0.15
N ALA A 488 -18.05 12.82 -0.07
CA ALA A 488 -17.25 13.22 -1.23
C ALA A 488 -16.29 12.14 -1.70
N VAL A 489 -15.96 11.14 -0.86
CA VAL A 489 -15.18 9.97 -1.30
C VAL A 489 -15.82 9.29 -2.52
N ASN A 490 -17.16 9.32 -2.59
CA ASN A 490 -17.90 8.79 -3.73
C ASN A 490 -17.55 9.49 -5.04
N HIS A 491 -17.28 10.80 -5.05
CA HIS A 491 -16.86 11.49 -6.27
C HIS A 491 -15.52 10.98 -6.79
N TYR A 492 -14.59 10.59 -5.91
CA TYR A 492 -13.29 10.05 -6.32
C TYR A 492 -13.35 8.58 -6.77
N LEU A 493 -14.33 7.83 -6.28
CA LEU A 493 -14.57 6.43 -6.68
C LEU A 493 -15.38 6.32 -7.97
N GLU A 494 -16.16 7.35 -8.32
CA GLU A 494 -17.06 7.40 -9.49
C GLU A 494 -16.37 6.96 -10.80
N PRO A 495 -15.18 7.50 -11.21
CA PRO A 495 -14.53 7.09 -12.46
C PRO A 495 -14.11 5.61 -12.48
N LEU A 496 -13.66 5.09 -11.33
CA LEU A 496 -13.28 3.69 -11.21
C LEU A 496 -14.51 2.79 -11.29
N MET A 497 -15.60 3.16 -10.61
CA MET A 497 -16.84 2.37 -10.64
C MET A 497 -17.50 2.38 -12.01
N ASP A 498 -17.43 3.49 -12.76
CA ASP A 498 -17.87 3.54 -14.16
C ASP A 498 -17.13 2.51 -15.02
N THR A 499 -15.81 2.39 -14.80
CA THR A 499 -14.96 1.42 -15.49
C THR A 499 -15.33 -0.02 -15.10
N PHE A 500 -15.52 -0.29 -13.81
CA PHE A 500 -15.88 -1.63 -13.32
C PHE A 500 -17.31 -2.06 -13.69
N CYS A 501 -18.25 -1.13 -13.85
CA CYS A 501 -19.57 -1.45 -14.39
C CYS A 501 -19.46 -1.97 -15.82
N LYS A 502 -18.65 -1.32 -16.67
CA LYS A 502 -18.41 -1.76 -18.07
C LYS A 502 -17.64 -3.08 -18.12
N LEU A 503 -16.62 -3.24 -17.28
CA LEU A 503 -15.85 -4.48 -17.17
C LEU A 503 -16.69 -5.66 -16.68
N TRP A 504 -17.73 -5.42 -15.87
CA TRP A 504 -18.63 -6.47 -15.42
C TRP A 504 -19.59 -6.93 -16.52
N SER A 505 -20.25 -5.97 -17.19
CA SER A 505 -21.19 -6.24 -18.27
C SER A 505 -21.29 -5.01 -19.19
N PRO A 506 -20.98 -5.14 -20.50
CA PRO A 506 -20.73 -6.38 -21.25
C PRO A 506 -19.30 -6.95 -21.15
N GLY A 507 -18.38 -6.28 -20.46
CA GLY A 507 -16.93 -6.54 -20.55
C GLY A 507 -16.24 -5.60 -21.54
N ILE A 508 -14.90 -5.64 -21.56
CA ILE A 508 -14.09 -4.80 -22.48
C ILE A 508 -13.21 -5.71 -23.33
N LYS A 509 -13.27 -5.55 -24.65
CA LYS A 509 -12.39 -6.27 -25.59
C LYS A 509 -11.12 -5.47 -25.80
N PHE A 510 -9.98 -6.01 -25.39
CA PHE A 510 -8.68 -5.42 -25.73
C PHE A 510 -8.28 -5.80 -27.14
N SER A 511 -7.68 -4.88 -27.91
CA SER A 511 -7.30 -5.13 -29.32
C SER A 511 -6.24 -6.21 -29.47
N ARG A 512 -5.35 -6.32 -28.48
CA ARG A 512 -4.21 -7.24 -28.47
C ARG A 512 -3.77 -7.52 -27.04
N THR A 513 -3.28 -8.73 -26.81
CA THR A 513 -2.58 -9.14 -25.59
C THR A 513 -1.29 -9.86 -26.00
N TYR A 514 -0.44 -10.23 -25.04
CA TYR A 514 0.75 -11.01 -25.38
C TYR A 514 0.39 -12.36 -26.01
N LYS A 515 -0.60 -13.08 -25.44
CA LYS A 515 -1.01 -14.42 -25.90
C LYS A 515 -2.00 -14.38 -27.06
N TYR A 516 -2.91 -13.41 -27.10
CA TYR A 516 -3.96 -13.29 -28.13
C TYR A 516 -3.75 -12.05 -28.99
N LEU A 517 -3.23 -12.24 -30.21
CA LEU A 517 -2.92 -11.16 -31.15
C LEU A 517 -4.17 -10.42 -31.66
N GLU A 518 -5.29 -11.14 -31.82
CA GLU A 518 -6.60 -10.58 -32.19
C GLU A 518 -7.36 -10.00 -30.98
N GLY A 519 -6.69 -9.95 -29.84
CA GLY A 519 -7.26 -9.45 -28.61
C GLY A 519 -8.12 -10.47 -27.86
N ARG A 520 -8.65 -10.04 -26.71
CA ARG A 520 -9.46 -10.89 -25.83
C ARG A 520 -10.49 -10.05 -25.09
N LEU A 521 -11.69 -10.62 -24.89
CA LEU A 521 -12.71 -10.03 -24.03
C LEU A 521 -12.33 -10.29 -22.57
N ILE A 522 -12.23 -9.21 -21.80
CA ILE A 522 -11.92 -9.25 -20.38
C ILE A 522 -13.15 -8.83 -19.59
N ILE A 523 -13.53 -9.67 -18.62
CA ILE A 523 -14.51 -9.33 -17.59
C ILE A 523 -13.79 -9.27 -16.26
N CYS A 524 -14.01 -8.18 -15.52
CA CYS A 524 -13.33 -7.93 -14.26
C CYS A 524 -14.33 -7.57 -13.15
N ALA A 525 -14.12 -8.12 -11.96
CA ALA A 525 -14.94 -7.87 -10.78
C ALA A 525 -14.13 -7.30 -9.62
N LEU A 526 -14.65 -6.29 -8.91
CA LEU A 526 -14.08 -5.79 -7.66
C LEU A 526 -14.70 -6.55 -6.49
N ILE A 527 -13.93 -7.36 -5.76
CA ILE A 527 -14.49 -8.29 -4.78
C ILE A 527 -14.12 -8.02 -3.32
N ALA A 528 -13.15 -7.14 -3.06
CA ALA A 528 -12.68 -6.89 -1.70
C ALA A 528 -12.26 -5.44 -1.50
N ILE A 529 -12.64 -4.85 -0.37
CA ILE A 529 -12.19 -3.55 0.12
C ILE A 529 -11.31 -3.80 1.33
N VAL A 530 -10.01 -3.57 1.17
CA VAL A 530 -9.00 -3.80 2.20
C VAL A 530 -8.50 -2.43 2.67
N CYS A 531 -9.07 -1.94 3.77
CA CYS A 531 -8.72 -0.65 4.36
C CYS A 531 -8.66 -0.76 5.89
N ASP A 532 -8.01 0.21 6.52
CA ASP A 532 -8.21 0.44 7.96
C ASP A 532 -9.71 0.71 8.25
N LEU A 533 -10.13 0.58 9.51
CA LEU A 533 -11.54 0.67 9.86
C LEU A 533 -12.18 2.03 9.50
N LEU A 534 -11.40 3.12 9.56
CA LEU A 534 -11.87 4.45 9.20
C LEU A 534 -12.06 4.60 7.69
N GLY A 535 -11.09 4.15 6.89
CA GLY A 535 -11.17 4.11 5.44
C GLY A 535 -12.29 3.21 4.96
N ALA A 536 -12.39 2.00 5.52
CA ALA A 536 -13.44 1.03 5.21
C ALA A 536 -14.83 1.65 5.39
N ARG A 537 -15.12 2.23 6.56
CA ARG A 537 -16.42 2.89 6.85
C ARG A 537 -16.71 4.08 5.94
N LYS A 538 -15.70 4.87 5.60
CA LYS A 538 -15.86 6.00 4.66
C LYS A 538 -16.26 5.51 3.28
N VAL A 539 -15.53 4.53 2.74
CA VAL A 539 -15.71 3.99 1.39
C VAL A 539 -16.98 3.17 1.25
N SER A 540 -17.31 2.36 2.25
CA SER A 540 -18.50 1.50 2.25
C SER A 540 -19.78 2.19 2.75
N GLY A 541 -19.68 3.41 3.28
CA GLY A 541 -20.85 4.15 3.77
C GLY A 541 -21.33 3.75 5.16
N PHE A 542 -20.67 2.81 5.85
CA PHE A 542 -21.03 2.47 7.23
C PHE A 542 -20.69 3.60 8.23
N ALA A 543 -21.42 3.61 9.34
CA ALA A 543 -21.24 4.56 10.43
C ALA A 543 -19.96 4.31 11.24
N ALA A 544 -19.53 5.35 11.95
CA ALA A 544 -18.40 5.28 12.88
C ALA A 544 -18.71 4.47 14.14
N ILE A 545 -17.68 4.08 14.90
CA ILE A 545 -17.84 3.28 16.13
C ILE A 545 -18.67 3.98 17.21
N SER A 546 -18.75 5.31 17.15
CA SER A 546 -19.53 6.14 18.06
C SER A 546 -21.03 6.13 17.78
N HIS A 547 -21.45 5.64 16.62
CA HIS A 547 -22.86 5.60 16.22
C HIS A 547 -23.62 4.48 16.92
N GLU A 548 -24.94 4.63 17.08
CA GLU A 548 -25.80 3.61 17.72
C GLU A 548 -25.61 2.23 17.07
N TYR A 549 -25.62 2.19 15.74
CA TYR A 549 -25.20 1.03 14.95
C TYR A 549 -23.74 1.18 14.51
N PHE A 550 -22.83 0.57 15.26
CA PHE A 550 -21.39 0.77 15.10
C PHE A 550 -20.69 -0.28 14.22
N CYS A 551 -21.32 -1.44 14.01
CA CYS A 551 -20.75 -2.58 13.30
C CYS A 551 -21.24 -2.63 11.84
N SER A 552 -20.33 -2.98 10.92
CA SER A 552 -20.64 -3.23 9.51
C SER A 552 -21.20 -4.62 9.24
N LEU A 553 -21.10 -5.56 10.19
CA LEU A 553 -21.51 -6.95 10.03
C LEU A 553 -22.75 -7.33 10.84
N CYS A 554 -22.96 -6.71 12.01
CA CYS A 554 -24.08 -7.01 12.89
C CYS A 554 -24.89 -5.77 13.25
N LEU A 555 -26.07 -6.01 13.82
CA LEU A 555 -27.03 -4.99 14.27
C LEU A 555 -26.93 -4.69 15.77
N CYS A 556 -25.80 -5.05 16.40
CA CYS A 556 -25.53 -4.70 17.79
C CYS A 556 -25.59 -3.18 17.99
N ARG A 557 -26.16 -2.77 19.12
CA ARG A 557 -26.43 -1.37 19.46
C ARG A 557 -25.59 -0.90 20.63
N ARG A 558 -25.23 0.38 20.65
CA ARG A 558 -24.53 0.98 21.80
C ARG A 558 -25.46 1.08 23.01
N SER A 559 -26.72 1.49 22.80
CA SER A 559 -27.71 1.63 23.88
C SER A 559 -27.94 0.34 24.68
N THR A 560 -27.80 -0.83 24.04
CA THR A 560 -27.97 -2.14 24.67
C THR A 560 -26.65 -2.78 25.10
N LYS A 561 -25.56 -2.00 25.22
CA LYS A 561 -24.21 -2.50 25.55
C LYS A 561 -23.73 -3.60 24.60
N GLY A 562 -24.09 -3.54 23.33
CA GLY A 562 -23.68 -4.53 22.33
C GLY A 562 -22.17 -4.62 22.09
N LEU A 563 -21.38 -3.63 22.54
CA LEU A 563 -19.92 -3.70 22.54
C LEU A 563 -19.37 -4.69 23.58
N ASP A 564 -20.10 -4.90 24.68
CA ASP A 564 -19.70 -5.78 25.78
C ASP A 564 -20.24 -7.22 25.57
N ASN A 565 -21.07 -7.42 24.53
CA ASN A 565 -21.61 -8.73 24.19
C ASN A 565 -20.57 -9.56 23.43
N SER A 566 -19.92 -10.50 24.10
CA SER A 566 -18.95 -11.44 23.50
C SER A 566 -19.57 -12.71 22.91
N ASP A 567 -20.88 -12.93 23.08
CA ASP A 567 -21.61 -14.06 22.49
C ASP A 567 -21.98 -13.77 21.04
N TYR A 568 -20.99 -13.94 20.16
CA TYR A 568 -21.14 -13.67 18.73
C TYR A 568 -22.18 -14.54 18.03
N ARG A 569 -22.59 -15.67 18.62
CA ARG A 569 -23.62 -16.56 18.07
C ARG A 569 -25.03 -15.97 18.22
N SER A 570 -25.21 -15.06 19.18
CA SER A 570 -26.48 -14.35 19.40
C SER A 570 -26.66 -13.14 18.48
N TRP A 571 -25.63 -12.73 17.75
CA TRP A 571 -25.66 -11.48 16.99
C TRP A 571 -26.54 -11.58 15.76
N GLN A 572 -27.48 -10.65 15.63
CA GLN A 572 -28.21 -10.48 14.38
C GLN A 572 -27.29 -9.82 13.34
N HIS A 573 -27.12 -10.49 12.20
CA HIS A 573 -26.29 -10.00 11.11
C HIS A 573 -27.04 -9.05 10.18
N ARG A 574 -26.29 -8.13 9.56
CA ARG A 574 -26.79 -7.32 8.44
C ARG A 574 -26.85 -8.19 7.18
N THR A 575 -27.82 -7.90 6.31
CA THR A 575 -27.87 -8.49 4.97
C THR A 575 -27.48 -7.47 3.92
N ASN A 576 -26.96 -7.93 2.78
CA ASN A 576 -26.65 -7.06 1.64
C ASN A 576 -27.89 -6.33 1.11
N ASP A 577 -29.04 -6.99 1.11
CA ASP A 577 -30.31 -6.43 0.61
C ASP A 577 -30.79 -5.28 1.51
N ASP A 578 -30.78 -5.47 2.83
CA ASP A 578 -31.09 -4.40 3.79
C ASP A 578 -30.13 -3.22 3.60
N CYS A 579 -28.82 -3.49 3.47
CA CYS A 579 -27.83 -2.45 3.26
C CYS A 579 -28.09 -1.65 1.98
N ARG A 580 -28.46 -2.32 0.88
CA ARG A 580 -28.81 -1.68 -0.40
C ARG A 580 -30.08 -0.85 -0.30
N GLU A 581 -31.10 -1.36 0.38
CA GLU A 581 -32.35 -0.64 0.59
C GLU A 581 -32.12 0.67 1.37
N TRP A 582 -31.42 0.59 2.50
CA TRP A 582 -31.10 1.77 3.32
C TRP A 582 -30.22 2.77 2.58
N ALA A 583 -29.19 2.31 1.86
CA ALA A 583 -28.34 3.17 1.05
C ALA A 583 -29.11 3.82 -0.11
N GLY A 584 -30.05 3.12 -0.73
CA GLY A 584 -30.94 3.65 -1.75
C GLY A 584 -31.85 4.75 -1.22
N LYS A 585 -32.46 4.53 -0.04
CA LYS A 585 -33.23 5.57 0.68
C LYS A 585 -32.37 6.80 0.98
N TYR A 586 -31.13 6.60 1.45
CA TYR A 586 -30.19 7.69 1.72
C TYR A 586 -29.87 8.51 0.47
N LEU A 587 -29.66 7.85 -0.67
CA LEU A 587 -29.39 8.51 -1.95
C LEU A 587 -30.61 9.28 -2.46
N ALA A 588 -31.81 8.69 -2.35
CA ALA A 588 -33.07 9.28 -2.81
C ALA A 588 -33.59 10.42 -1.92
N ALA A 589 -33.03 10.61 -0.73
CA ALA A 589 -33.41 11.68 0.18
C ALA A 589 -33.25 13.06 -0.46
N GLU A 590 -34.34 13.83 -0.48
CA GLU A 590 -34.42 15.13 -1.17
C GLU A 590 -33.88 16.30 -0.35
N THR A 591 -33.67 16.14 0.96
CA THR A 591 -33.15 17.19 1.84
C THR A 591 -32.01 16.67 2.72
N PRO A 592 -31.10 17.55 3.20
CA PRO A 592 -30.06 17.17 4.15
C PRO A 592 -30.59 16.53 5.43
N ASP A 593 -31.69 17.05 5.97
CA ASP A 593 -32.28 16.57 7.23
C ASP A 593 -32.91 15.18 7.07
N ALA A 594 -33.60 14.93 5.95
CA ALA A 594 -34.13 13.61 5.64
C ALA A 594 -33.00 12.58 5.49
N ARG A 595 -31.92 12.97 4.82
CA ARG A 595 -30.72 12.12 4.65
C ARG A 595 -30.06 11.81 6.00
N GLN A 596 -29.95 12.79 6.89
CA GLN A 596 -29.42 12.60 8.24
C GLN A 596 -30.31 11.67 9.07
N ALA A 597 -31.63 11.85 9.04
CA ALA A 597 -32.58 11.00 9.76
C ALA A 597 -32.50 9.51 9.32
N ILE A 598 -32.34 9.27 8.01
CA ILE A 598 -32.13 7.91 7.47
C ILE A 598 -30.83 7.32 7.99
N PHE A 599 -29.75 8.10 7.98
CA PHE A 599 -28.45 7.65 8.50
C PHE A 599 -28.52 7.31 9.99
N ASP A 600 -29.15 8.16 10.81
CA ASP A 600 -29.28 7.94 12.25
C ASP A 600 -30.08 6.66 12.57
N ALA A 601 -31.07 6.33 11.72
CA ALA A 601 -31.91 5.15 11.89
C ALA A 601 -31.21 3.81 11.63
N CYS A 602 -30.18 3.76 10.77
CA CYS A 602 -29.59 2.50 10.29
C CYS A 602 -28.05 2.44 10.30
N GLY A 603 -27.38 3.60 10.34
CA GLY A 603 -25.94 3.76 10.23
C GLY A 603 -25.36 3.52 8.84
N ILE A 604 -26.15 3.69 7.76
CA ILE A 604 -25.74 3.42 6.38
C ILE A 604 -25.91 4.66 5.51
N ARG A 605 -24.88 4.97 4.71
CA ARG A 605 -24.86 6.00 3.67
C ARG A 605 -24.67 5.37 2.30
N TRP A 606 -24.92 6.15 1.26
CA TRP A 606 -24.65 5.72 -0.11
C TRP A 606 -23.14 5.51 -0.35
N SER A 607 -22.80 4.44 -1.06
CA SER A 607 -21.46 4.17 -1.58
C SER A 607 -21.53 3.86 -3.08
N GLN A 608 -20.59 4.40 -3.86
CA GLN A 608 -20.44 4.07 -5.28
C GLN A 608 -20.24 2.56 -5.53
N LEU A 609 -19.73 1.81 -4.54
CA LEU A 609 -19.56 0.36 -4.64
C LEU A 609 -20.87 -0.38 -4.88
N LEU A 610 -22.01 0.15 -4.40
CA LEU A 610 -23.32 -0.47 -4.55
C LEU A 610 -23.85 -0.45 -5.98
N ARG A 611 -23.22 0.31 -6.89
CA ARG A 611 -23.50 0.26 -8.33
C ARG A 611 -23.11 -1.07 -8.95
N LEU A 612 -22.16 -1.78 -8.35
CA LEU A 612 -21.75 -3.10 -8.78
C LEU A 612 -22.80 -4.12 -8.31
N PRO A 613 -23.51 -4.82 -9.21
CA PRO A 613 -24.66 -5.64 -8.83
C PRO A 613 -24.28 -6.87 -8.00
N TYR A 614 -23.10 -7.44 -8.25
CA TYR A 614 -22.55 -8.60 -7.55
C TYR A 614 -21.88 -8.25 -6.20
N PHE A 615 -21.70 -6.96 -5.91
CA PHE A 615 -20.91 -6.53 -4.76
C PHE A 615 -21.72 -6.65 -3.47
N ASP A 616 -21.42 -7.66 -2.67
CA ASP A 616 -22.01 -7.82 -1.33
C ASP A 616 -21.26 -6.98 -0.32
N ILE A 617 -21.83 -5.86 0.10
CA ILE A 617 -21.11 -4.92 0.99
C ILE A 617 -20.82 -5.49 2.38
N THR A 618 -21.55 -6.53 2.80
CA THR A 618 -21.34 -7.20 4.10
C THR A 618 -20.23 -8.24 4.03
N ARG A 619 -19.93 -8.80 2.85
CA ARG A 619 -18.89 -9.81 2.64
C ARG A 619 -17.62 -9.28 1.97
N CYS A 620 -17.76 -8.25 1.13
CA CYS A 620 -16.65 -7.67 0.36
C CYS A 620 -15.88 -6.58 1.13
N VAL A 621 -16.42 -6.04 2.23
CA VAL A 621 -15.67 -5.11 3.10
C VAL A 621 -14.94 -5.93 4.16
N VAL A 622 -13.64 -6.17 3.94
CA VAL A 622 -12.86 -7.07 4.80
C VAL A 622 -12.23 -6.32 5.97
N VAL A 623 -12.04 -7.03 7.08
CA VAL A 623 -11.33 -6.49 8.25
C VAL A 623 -9.84 -6.51 7.96
N ASP A 624 -9.19 -5.35 7.98
CA ASP A 624 -7.75 -5.29 7.85
C ASP A 624 -7.05 -5.85 9.12
N SER A 625 -6.40 -6.99 8.96
CA SER A 625 -5.70 -7.70 10.03
C SER A 625 -4.53 -6.90 10.60
N MET A 626 -3.81 -6.13 9.78
CA MET A 626 -2.63 -5.39 10.23
C MET A 626 -3.03 -4.28 11.21
N HIS A 627 -3.99 -3.44 10.83
CA HIS A 627 -4.47 -2.35 11.71
C HIS A 627 -5.29 -2.88 12.88
N ASN A 628 -6.06 -3.96 12.70
CA ASN A 628 -6.89 -4.52 13.77
C ASN A 628 -6.06 -5.29 14.82
N LEU A 629 -5.23 -6.25 14.39
CA LEU A 629 -4.50 -7.13 15.30
C LEU A 629 -3.25 -6.46 15.86
N PHE A 630 -2.35 -5.97 14.99
CA PHE A 630 -1.05 -5.46 15.45
C PHE A 630 -1.14 -4.04 16.02
N LEU A 631 -1.72 -3.10 15.25
CA LEU A 631 -1.80 -1.70 15.66
C LEU A 631 -2.99 -1.38 16.57
N GLY A 632 -3.94 -2.31 16.69
CA GLY A 632 -5.13 -2.20 17.51
C GLY A 632 -4.99 -3.06 18.76
N LEU A 633 -5.34 -4.34 18.63
CA LEU A 633 -5.53 -5.27 19.74
C LEU A 633 -4.26 -5.50 20.56
N LEU A 634 -3.17 -5.89 19.90
CA LEU A 634 -1.92 -6.20 20.59
C LEU A 634 -1.33 -4.94 21.20
N LYS A 635 -1.10 -3.89 20.40
CA LYS A 635 -0.64 -2.60 20.92
C LYS A 635 -1.44 -2.15 22.14
N ARG A 636 -2.77 -2.26 22.12
CA ARG A 636 -3.63 -1.92 23.26
C ARG A 636 -3.34 -2.81 24.47
N HIS A 637 -3.28 -4.12 24.29
CA HIS A 637 -2.92 -5.05 25.37
C HIS A 637 -1.57 -4.67 26.00
N PHE A 638 -0.53 -4.42 25.19
CA PHE A 638 0.79 -4.12 25.73
C PHE A 638 0.88 -2.75 26.40
N GLN A 639 0.18 -1.74 25.87
CA GLN A 639 0.22 -0.39 26.44
C GLN A 639 -0.72 -0.21 27.63
N GLU A 640 -1.94 -0.74 27.56
CA GLU A 640 -3.02 -0.51 28.54
C GLU A 640 -3.22 -1.65 29.53
N VAL A 641 -2.75 -2.87 29.24
CA VAL A 641 -2.80 -3.99 30.20
C VAL A 641 -1.43 -4.18 30.83
N LEU A 642 -0.38 -4.35 30.01
CA LEU A 642 0.97 -4.63 30.53
C LEU A 642 1.75 -3.37 30.96
N GLY A 643 1.40 -2.19 30.43
CA GLY A 643 2.00 -0.91 30.81
C GLY A 643 3.28 -0.53 30.06
N VAL A 644 3.55 -1.13 28.89
CA VAL A 644 4.74 -0.87 28.09
C VAL A 644 4.68 0.53 27.46
N GLY A 645 5.52 1.44 27.94
CA GLY A 645 5.65 2.79 27.37
C GLY A 645 4.47 3.72 27.66
N ALA A 646 3.61 3.38 28.62
CA ALA A 646 2.61 4.29 29.15
C ALA A 646 3.32 5.48 29.83
N GLU A 647 3.01 6.72 29.40
CA GLU A 647 3.26 7.88 30.26
C GLU A 647 2.53 7.60 31.56
N LYS A 648 3.22 7.70 32.71
CA LYS A 648 2.63 7.47 34.03
C LYS A 648 1.23 8.09 34.03
N ALA A 649 0.20 7.24 34.02
CA ALA A 649 -1.14 7.71 34.34
C ALA A 649 -1.00 8.52 35.63
N LYS A 650 -1.69 9.67 35.74
CA LYS A 650 -1.68 10.48 36.97
C LYS A 650 -1.93 9.51 38.12
N THR A 651 -0.86 9.20 38.85
CA THR A 651 -0.81 8.05 39.74
C THR A 651 -1.98 8.19 40.69
N VAL A 652 -2.97 7.31 40.60
CA VAL A 652 -3.95 7.20 41.66
C VAL A 652 -3.11 6.83 42.88
N GLN A 653 -3.01 7.76 43.83
CA GLN A 653 -2.11 7.56 44.96
C GLN A 653 -2.61 6.36 45.76
N PRO A 654 -1.75 5.37 46.08
CA PRO A 654 -2.16 4.23 46.88
C PRO A 654 -2.78 4.73 48.19
N ILE A 655 -3.97 4.26 48.55
CA ILE A 655 -4.55 4.56 49.86
C ILE A 655 -3.94 3.57 50.84
N VAL A 656 -2.95 4.02 51.62
CA VAL A 656 -2.26 3.18 52.63
C VAL A 656 -2.74 3.45 54.05
N CYS A 657 -3.56 4.50 54.22
CA CYS A 657 -4.15 4.93 55.47
C CYS A 657 -5.63 5.27 55.24
N ASP A 658 -6.53 4.61 55.97
CA ASP A 658 -7.96 4.87 55.85
C ASP A 658 -8.31 6.20 56.54
N VAL A 659 -8.63 7.19 55.71
CA VAL A 659 -9.17 8.48 56.15
C VAL A 659 -10.58 8.54 55.61
N SER A 660 -11.58 8.48 56.49
CA SER A 660 -12.99 8.53 56.10
C SER A 660 -13.25 9.71 55.15
N VAL A 661 -13.78 9.43 53.96
CA VAL A 661 -14.11 10.47 52.98
C VAL A 661 -15.32 11.24 53.48
N LEU A 662 -15.09 12.46 53.95
CA LEU A 662 -16.12 13.31 54.54
C LEU A 662 -16.73 14.21 53.48
N ASP A 663 -18.06 14.22 53.41
CA ASP A 663 -18.79 15.23 52.64
C ASP A 663 -18.54 16.61 53.26
N PRO A 664 -17.99 17.56 52.49
CA PRO A 664 -17.64 18.85 53.05
C PRO A 664 -18.91 19.64 53.38
N PRO A 665 -18.95 20.37 54.52
CA PRO A 665 -20.10 21.15 54.95
C PRO A 665 -20.65 22.07 53.85
N ALA A 666 -21.98 22.19 53.80
CA ALA A 666 -22.68 22.90 52.72
C ALA A 666 -22.24 24.38 52.62
N ASP A 667 -21.94 24.99 53.75
CA ASP A 667 -21.52 26.38 53.99
C ASP A 667 -20.09 26.72 53.56
N LEU A 668 -19.26 25.73 53.19
CA LEU A 668 -17.90 25.97 52.72
C LEU A 668 -17.80 26.38 51.24
N THR A 669 -16.82 27.22 50.91
CA THR A 669 -16.59 27.66 49.52
C THR A 669 -16.15 26.49 48.62
N ALA A 670 -16.42 26.56 47.31
CA ALA A 670 -15.95 25.56 46.34
C ALA A 670 -14.42 25.35 46.40
N LYS A 671 -13.69 26.41 46.74
CA LYS A 671 -12.26 26.31 47.00
C LYS A 671 -12.04 25.47 48.26
N ASP A 672 -12.67 25.74 49.40
CA ASP A 672 -12.40 25.01 50.66
C ASP A 672 -12.71 23.52 50.51
N LYS A 673 -13.81 23.19 49.82
CA LYS A 673 -14.17 21.81 49.44
C LYS A 673 -13.07 21.12 48.62
N LYS A 674 -12.40 21.85 47.72
CA LYS A 674 -11.25 21.35 46.95
C LYS A 674 -10.01 21.11 47.82
N ASP A 675 -9.74 21.97 48.79
CA ASP A 675 -8.61 21.81 49.71
C ASP A 675 -8.83 20.66 50.69
N ILE A 676 -10.07 20.44 51.15
CA ILE A 676 -10.44 19.27 51.97
C ILE A 676 -10.12 17.97 51.22
N ARG A 677 -10.59 17.84 49.97
CA ARG A 677 -10.31 16.64 49.16
C ARG A 677 -8.81 16.41 48.97
N LYS A 678 -8.05 17.46 48.66
CA LYS A 678 -6.59 17.37 48.49
C LYS A 678 -5.87 17.01 49.79
N LEU A 679 -6.33 17.54 50.92
CA LEU A 679 -5.75 17.24 52.23
C LEU A 679 -6.02 15.79 52.63
N VAL A 680 -7.24 15.30 52.42
CA VAL A 680 -7.61 13.89 52.64
C VAL A 680 -6.76 12.98 51.75
N THR A 681 -6.61 13.30 50.46
CA THR A 681 -5.74 12.53 49.54
C THR A 681 -4.29 12.49 50.02
N LEU A 682 -3.75 13.63 50.49
CA LEU A 682 -2.38 13.71 51.01
C LEU A 682 -2.17 12.85 52.28
N LEU A 683 -3.20 12.74 53.13
CA LEU A 683 -3.16 11.94 54.36
C LEU A 683 -3.35 10.44 54.07
N GLN A 684 -4.11 10.08 53.03
CA GLN A 684 -4.31 8.69 52.60
C GLN A 684 -3.08 8.10 51.89
N ALA A 685 -2.27 8.95 51.25
CA ALA A 685 -1.11 8.53 50.46
C ALA A 685 0.08 8.03 51.32
N PRO A 686 1.02 7.26 50.74
CA PRO A 686 2.25 6.86 51.42
C PRO A 686 3.09 8.06 51.87
N LEU A 687 3.72 7.95 53.04
CA LEU A 687 4.65 8.96 53.56
C LEU A 687 5.76 9.25 52.56
N SER A 688 6.23 8.22 51.84
CA SER A 688 7.24 8.33 50.79
C SER A 688 6.85 9.28 49.64
N MET A 689 5.55 9.41 49.33
CA MET A 689 5.03 10.20 48.21
C MET A 689 4.56 11.62 48.59
N GLY A 690 4.05 11.81 49.81
CA GLY A 690 3.46 13.09 50.23
C GLY A 690 4.25 13.87 51.27
N LEU A 691 4.79 13.17 52.27
CA LEU A 691 5.35 13.70 53.51
C LEU A 691 6.73 13.10 53.84
N SER A 692 7.58 12.91 52.83
CA SER A 692 8.91 12.29 52.93
C SER A 692 10.04 13.25 53.32
N GLY A 693 9.74 14.53 53.56
CA GLY A 693 10.72 15.55 53.89
C GLY A 693 11.01 15.66 55.39
N THR A 694 11.85 16.63 55.77
CA THR A 694 12.04 16.99 57.18
C THR A 694 10.74 17.50 57.80
N HIS A 695 10.63 17.45 59.13
CA HIS A 695 9.44 17.96 59.83
C HIS A 695 9.09 19.39 59.39
N GLU A 696 10.08 20.26 59.19
CA GLU A 696 9.89 21.64 58.72
C GLU A 696 9.32 21.71 57.29
N GLN A 697 9.80 20.87 56.38
CA GLN A 697 9.31 20.79 55.00
C GLN A 697 7.88 20.27 54.92
N ASN A 698 7.57 19.24 55.71
CA ASN A 698 6.23 18.67 55.80
C ASN A 698 5.26 19.67 56.44
N MET A 699 5.70 20.40 57.45
CA MET A 699 4.90 21.43 58.08
C MET A 699 4.59 22.59 57.13
N LYS A 700 5.56 23.01 56.29
CA LYS A 700 5.34 24.00 55.23
C LYS A 700 4.28 23.55 54.22
N LYS A 701 4.25 22.26 53.87
CA LYS A 701 3.21 21.68 53.00
C LYS A 701 1.84 21.71 53.66
N MET A 702 1.73 21.33 54.94
CA MET A 702 0.47 21.36 55.69
C MET A 702 -0.07 22.79 55.86
N MET A 703 0.82 23.77 56.08
CA MET A 703 0.46 25.18 56.20
C MET A 703 -0.05 25.81 54.89
N GLY A 704 0.18 25.14 53.75
CA GLY A 704 -0.33 25.54 52.44
C GLY A 704 -1.85 25.39 52.29
N PHE A 705 -2.50 24.56 53.12
CA PHE A 705 -3.96 24.41 53.12
C PHE A 705 -4.65 25.55 53.88
N ARG A 706 -5.90 25.84 53.53
CA ARG A 706 -6.69 26.86 54.23
C ARG A 706 -7.20 26.37 55.57
N LEU A 707 -7.40 27.33 56.47
CA LEU A 707 -7.81 27.07 57.85
C LEU A 707 -9.12 26.26 57.94
N PRO A 708 -10.19 26.56 57.18
CA PRO A 708 -11.43 25.76 57.23
C PRO A 708 -11.22 24.30 56.80
N ALA A 709 -10.29 24.03 55.89
CA ALA A 709 -9.98 22.66 55.45
C ALA A 709 -9.18 21.90 56.52
N LEU A 710 -8.18 22.55 57.14
CA LEU A 710 -7.39 21.96 58.22
C LEU A 710 -8.25 21.71 59.48
N GLU A 711 -9.12 22.64 59.83
CA GLU A 711 -10.02 22.55 60.99
C GLU A 711 -11.05 21.44 60.80
N HIS A 712 -11.69 21.37 59.63
CA HIS A 712 -12.69 20.34 59.34
C HIS A 712 -12.12 18.92 59.42
N VAL A 713 -10.94 18.69 58.81
CA VAL A 713 -10.30 17.37 58.82
C VAL A 713 -9.75 17.03 60.22
N ALA A 714 -9.19 18.00 60.95
CA ALA A 714 -8.67 17.75 62.30
C ALA A 714 -9.77 17.45 63.33
N CYS A 715 -10.87 18.21 63.33
CA CYS A 715 -11.94 18.07 64.32
C CYS A 715 -12.71 16.75 64.16
N ASN A 716 -12.89 16.24 62.95
CA ASN A 716 -13.65 15.01 62.71
C ASN A 716 -12.90 13.73 63.12
N HIS A 717 -11.56 13.73 63.11
CA HIS A 717 -10.76 12.58 63.57
C HIS A 717 -10.47 12.60 65.09
N SER A 718 -11.18 13.44 65.86
CA SER A 718 -10.94 13.62 67.30
C SER A 718 -9.49 13.96 67.64
N ILE A 719 -8.76 14.57 66.68
CA ILE A 719 -7.40 15.04 66.87
C ILE A 719 -7.53 16.31 67.71
N THR A 720 -7.31 16.16 69.02
CA THR A 720 -7.55 17.12 70.10
C THR A 720 -7.33 18.57 69.71
N LYS A 721 -8.28 19.44 70.07
CA LYS A 721 -8.05 20.89 70.19
C LYS A 721 -6.77 21.11 71.04
N PRO A 722 -5.86 22.01 70.65
CA PRO A 722 -4.79 22.41 71.54
C PRO A 722 -5.43 23.16 72.71
N ASN A 723 -5.34 22.56 73.90
CA ASN A 723 -5.72 23.08 75.21
C ASN A 723 -7.22 23.22 75.47
N GLY A 724 -7.73 22.44 76.43
CA GLY A 724 -9.13 22.44 76.87
C GLY A 724 -9.59 23.79 77.45
N ALA A 725 -10.11 24.67 76.60
CA ALA A 725 -10.84 25.87 76.98
C ALA A 725 -12.17 25.99 76.22
N SER A 726 -13.20 26.45 76.94
CA SER A 726 -14.55 26.76 76.44
C SER A 726 -14.53 27.82 75.31
N PRO A 727 -15.62 27.95 74.51
CA PRO A 727 -15.65 28.84 73.35
C PRO A 727 -15.70 30.31 73.81
N MET A 728 -14.53 30.93 73.99
CA MET A 728 -14.44 32.38 74.15
C MET A 728 -14.23 33.06 72.81
N THR A 729 -15.14 33.99 72.57
CA THR A 729 -15.20 35.02 71.56
C THR A 729 -13.86 35.72 71.31
N GLY A 730 -13.49 35.88 70.03
CA GLY A 730 -12.58 36.94 69.57
C GLY A 730 -11.09 36.72 69.87
N GLY A 731 -10.41 35.88 69.09
CA GLY A 731 -8.95 35.78 69.08
C GLY A 731 -8.48 34.91 67.92
N GLY A 732 -7.51 35.39 67.13
CA GLY A 732 -7.13 34.86 65.82
C GLY A 732 -6.91 33.34 65.77
N ARG A 733 -7.79 32.63 65.06
CA ARG A 733 -7.60 31.21 64.74
C ARG A 733 -6.42 31.09 63.78
N THR A 734 -5.35 30.40 64.19
CA THR A 734 -4.14 30.21 63.37
C THR A 734 -4.09 28.78 62.82
N LYS A 735 -3.46 28.60 61.66
CA LYS A 735 -3.38 27.29 60.97
C LYS A 735 -2.44 26.29 61.65
N ASN A 736 -1.42 26.82 62.32
CA ASN A 736 -0.28 26.05 62.84
C ASN A 736 -0.68 24.90 63.79
N PRO A 737 -1.61 25.08 64.74
CA PRO A 737 -1.97 24.00 65.66
C PRO A 737 -2.69 22.83 64.96
N TYR A 738 -3.54 23.13 63.99
CA TYR A 738 -4.25 22.10 63.21
C TYR A 738 -3.32 21.36 62.25
N ALA A 739 -2.43 22.09 61.56
CA ALA A 739 -1.43 21.50 60.67
C ALA A 739 -0.45 20.59 61.43
N SER A 740 0.01 21.02 62.61
CA SER A 740 0.91 20.22 63.46
C SER A 740 0.25 18.94 63.95
N SER A 741 -1.02 19.04 64.36
CA SER A 741 -1.74 17.90 64.93
C SER A 741 -2.09 16.85 63.87
N LEU A 742 -2.47 17.29 62.66
CA LEU A 742 -2.70 16.39 61.52
C LEU A 742 -1.40 15.71 61.05
N LEU A 743 -0.28 16.44 61.01
CA LEU A 743 1.01 15.87 60.64
C LEU A 743 1.45 14.82 61.67
N LYS A 744 1.34 15.13 62.97
CA LYS A 744 1.66 14.20 64.05
C LYS A 744 0.76 12.96 64.03
N TRP A 745 -0.54 13.14 63.79
CA TRP A 745 -1.48 12.03 63.62
C TRP A 745 -1.07 11.13 62.45
N ARG A 746 -0.78 11.70 61.27
CA ARG A 746 -0.41 10.90 60.08
C ARG A 746 0.90 10.14 60.26
N LEU A 747 1.89 10.73 60.93
CA LEU A 747 3.17 10.08 61.24
C LEU A 747 3.03 8.95 62.29
N SER A 748 1.91 8.89 63.01
CA SER A 748 1.63 7.84 64.01
C SER A 748 0.78 6.67 63.49
N GLN A 749 0.31 6.72 62.24
CA GLN A 749 -0.46 5.64 61.62
C GLN A 749 0.47 4.60 61.00
N GLU A 750 0.16 3.30 61.16
CA GLU A 750 0.82 2.22 60.44
C GLU A 750 0.36 2.20 58.96
N GLU A 751 1.31 2.09 58.02
CA GLU A 751 0.99 1.89 56.61
C GLU A 751 0.71 0.41 56.38
N THR A 752 -0.41 0.09 55.76
CA THR A 752 -0.65 -1.27 55.27
C THR A 752 0.42 -1.60 54.22
N ASN A 753 1.13 -2.72 54.38
CA ASN A 753 2.18 -3.16 53.44
C ASN A 753 1.63 -3.18 52.01
N ASP A 754 2.54 -2.98 51.05
CA ASP A 754 2.40 -2.78 49.59
C ASP A 754 1.64 -3.89 48.82
N ASP A 755 0.45 -4.25 49.28
CA ASP A 755 -0.62 -4.85 48.48
C ASP A 755 -1.37 -3.73 47.74
N THR A 756 -0.63 -2.78 47.15
CA THR A 756 -1.23 -1.89 46.17
C THR A 756 -1.77 -2.81 45.07
N PRO A 757 -3.10 -2.86 44.83
CA PRO A 757 -3.63 -3.62 43.71
C PRO A 757 -2.88 -3.15 42.48
N LEU A 758 -2.31 -4.08 41.70
CA LEU A 758 -1.68 -3.73 40.44
C LEU A 758 -2.68 -2.86 39.67
N ASP A 759 -2.37 -1.57 39.52
CA ASP A 759 -3.26 -0.61 38.90
C ASP A 759 -3.49 -1.10 37.46
N VAL A 760 -4.75 -1.11 37.01
CA VAL A 760 -5.12 -1.62 35.68
C VAL A 760 -4.27 -0.88 34.64
N GLY A 761 -3.30 -1.57 34.05
CA GLY A 761 -2.36 -1.02 33.06
C GLY A 761 -0.92 -0.78 33.50
N HIS A 762 -0.48 -1.25 34.67
CA HIS A 762 0.92 -1.20 35.10
C HIS A 762 1.42 -2.51 35.73
N ILE A 763 1.14 -3.64 35.07
CA ILE A 763 1.52 -4.98 35.55
C ILE A 763 3.04 -5.18 35.55
N LEU A 764 3.74 -4.67 34.53
CA LEU A 764 5.20 -4.77 34.42
C LEU A 764 5.90 -3.76 35.34
N THR A 765 6.76 -4.27 36.22
CA THR A 765 7.63 -3.45 37.07
C THR A 765 8.79 -2.85 36.26
N PRO A 766 9.43 -1.76 36.74
CA PRO A 766 10.62 -1.21 36.09
C PRO A 766 11.77 -2.22 35.95
N LYS A 767 11.89 -3.16 36.90
CA LYS A 767 12.90 -4.22 36.86
C LYS A 767 12.61 -5.21 35.74
N GLU A 768 11.37 -5.67 35.60
CA GLU A 768 10.96 -6.57 34.52
C GLU A 768 11.06 -5.92 33.14
N MET A 769 10.78 -4.61 33.05
CA MET A 769 11.02 -3.86 31.83
C MET A 769 12.51 -3.83 31.43
N GLU A 770 13.44 -3.78 32.38
CA GLU A 770 14.86 -3.85 32.06
C GLU A 770 15.29 -5.27 31.66
N GLU A 771 14.69 -6.30 32.27
CA GLU A 771 14.88 -7.69 31.84
C GLU A 771 14.41 -7.92 30.41
N ILE A 772 13.24 -7.39 30.01
CA ILE A 772 12.76 -7.45 28.62
C ILE A 772 13.75 -6.76 27.67
N ARG A 773 14.25 -5.57 28.04
CA ARG A 773 15.23 -4.85 27.21
C ARG A 773 16.55 -5.60 27.09
N LYS A 774 16.98 -6.27 28.17
CA LYS A 774 18.16 -7.14 28.17
C LYS A 774 17.95 -8.30 27.20
N ASP A 775 16.82 -9.00 27.29
CA ASP A 775 16.49 -10.10 26.37
C ASP A 775 16.50 -9.63 24.91
N ILE A 776 15.91 -8.46 24.61
CA ILE A 776 15.94 -7.88 23.26
C ILE A 776 17.37 -7.62 22.77
N ARG A 777 18.28 -7.18 23.65
CA ARG A 777 19.68 -6.91 23.29
C ARG A 777 20.50 -8.16 23.05
N GLU A 778 20.21 -9.24 23.78
CA GLU A 778 20.98 -10.48 23.79
C GLU A 778 20.45 -11.53 22.81
N MET A 779 19.17 -11.43 22.41
CA MET A 779 18.55 -12.39 21.49
C MET A 779 19.15 -12.30 20.08
N ILE A 780 19.66 -13.44 19.61
CA ILE A 780 20.14 -13.61 18.24
C ILE A 780 18.94 -13.93 17.34
N THR A 781 18.70 -13.11 16.32
CA THR A 781 17.60 -13.29 15.37
C THR A 781 18.11 -13.37 13.93
N PRO A 782 17.38 -14.05 13.03
CA PRO A 782 17.72 -14.05 11.60
C PRO A 782 17.68 -12.64 10.99
N SER A 783 18.52 -12.36 9.99
CA SER A 783 18.64 -11.05 9.34
C SER A 783 17.36 -10.56 8.65
N TRP A 784 16.46 -11.48 8.28
CA TRP A 784 15.17 -11.16 7.67
C TRP A 784 14.09 -10.75 8.68
N LEU A 785 14.32 -10.94 9.98
CA LEU A 785 13.37 -10.56 11.03
C LEU A 785 13.50 -9.06 11.33
N THR A 786 12.38 -8.36 11.36
CA THR A 786 12.36 -6.92 11.64
C THR A 786 12.94 -6.60 13.01
N SER A 787 13.88 -5.65 13.03
CA SER A 787 14.53 -5.18 14.26
C SER A 787 13.58 -4.36 15.15
N VAL A 788 13.61 -4.67 16.45
CA VAL A 788 12.83 -4.01 17.50
C VAL A 788 13.75 -3.11 18.33
N PRO A 789 13.29 -1.92 18.79
CA PRO A 789 14.13 -1.01 19.58
C PRO A 789 14.65 -1.64 20.88
N LYS A 790 15.98 -1.63 21.05
CA LYS A 790 16.68 -2.14 22.24
C LYS A 790 16.34 -1.38 23.54
N ASN A 791 15.82 -0.16 23.41
CA ASN A 791 15.41 0.73 24.50
C ASN A 791 13.87 0.84 24.61
N LEU A 792 13.16 -0.26 24.34
CA LEU A 792 11.70 -0.35 24.36
C LEU A 792 11.06 0.40 25.55
N GLY A 793 9.99 1.13 25.28
CA GLY A 793 9.28 1.95 26.27
C GLY A 793 9.88 3.33 26.56
N ASN A 794 11.07 3.67 26.05
CA ASN A 794 11.61 5.03 26.16
C ASN A 794 11.09 5.95 25.04
N ALA A 795 10.82 7.22 25.35
CA ALA A 795 10.31 8.18 24.35
C ALA A 795 11.24 8.40 23.13
N ALA A 796 12.53 8.05 23.25
CA ALA A 796 13.56 8.30 22.24
C ALA A 796 13.43 7.46 20.95
N HIS A 797 12.76 6.30 20.97
CA HIS A 797 12.65 5.43 19.77
C HIS A 797 11.42 5.71 18.88
N GLY A 798 10.53 6.61 19.31
CA GLY A 798 9.34 6.99 18.54
C GLY A 798 8.19 5.98 18.60
N LYS A 799 7.36 5.95 17.56
CA LYS A 799 6.22 5.01 17.45
C LYS A 799 6.67 3.75 16.70
N LEU A 800 6.39 2.58 17.27
CA LEU A 800 6.61 1.29 16.59
C LEU A 800 5.69 1.14 15.38
N LYS A 801 6.23 0.59 14.29
CA LYS A 801 5.47 0.17 13.10
C LYS A 801 4.73 -1.14 13.35
N ALA A 802 3.74 -1.47 12.50
CA ALA A 802 2.93 -2.69 12.65
C ALA A 802 3.78 -3.97 12.71
N ASP A 803 4.78 -4.09 11.85
CA ASP A 803 5.67 -5.25 11.84
C ASP A 803 6.58 -5.31 13.08
N GLN A 804 6.99 -4.17 13.61
CA GLN A 804 7.75 -4.13 14.87
C GLN A 804 6.90 -4.58 16.05
N TRP A 805 5.61 -4.20 16.09
CA TRP A 805 4.65 -4.74 17.06
C TRP A 805 4.53 -6.25 16.89
N ARG A 806 4.24 -6.74 15.68
CA ARG A 806 4.14 -8.17 15.38
C ARG A 806 5.34 -8.96 15.90
N VAL A 807 6.56 -8.53 15.57
CA VAL A 807 7.79 -9.23 15.98
C VAL A 807 8.02 -9.16 17.49
N LEU A 808 7.87 -7.96 18.08
CA LEU A 808 8.01 -7.78 19.53
C LEU A 808 7.08 -8.72 20.29
N GLU A 809 5.84 -8.84 19.84
CA GLU A 809 4.76 -9.49 20.57
C GLU A 809 4.71 -11.00 20.32
N THR A 810 5.04 -11.46 19.11
CA THR A 810 5.01 -12.90 18.78
C THR A 810 6.32 -13.62 19.05
N VAL A 811 7.45 -12.90 19.20
CA VAL A 811 8.78 -13.50 19.40
C VAL A 811 9.39 -13.10 20.73
N TYR A 812 9.65 -11.81 20.94
CA TYR A 812 10.45 -11.37 22.10
C TYR A 812 9.69 -11.50 23.42
N LEU A 813 8.48 -10.95 23.49
CA LEU A 813 7.73 -10.88 24.74
C LEU A 813 7.27 -12.24 25.28
N PRO A 814 6.82 -13.22 24.46
CA PRO A 814 6.46 -14.53 24.98
C PRO A 814 7.65 -15.21 25.66
N ILE A 815 8.84 -15.09 25.07
CA ILE A 815 10.08 -15.64 25.63
C ILE A 815 10.39 -14.97 26.98
N SER A 816 10.37 -13.64 27.05
CA SER A 816 10.64 -12.91 28.28
C SER A 816 9.60 -13.17 29.37
N LEU A 817 8.31 -13.08 29.03
CA LEU A 817 7.21 -13.24 30.01
C LEU A 817 7.10 -14.68 30.51
N ILE A 818 7.27 -15.70 29.67
CA ILE A 818 7.31 -17.10 30.12
C ILE A 818 8.50 -17.34 31.04
N ARG A 819 9.67 -16.77 30.73
CA ARG A 819 10.87 -16.87 31.58
C ARG A 819 10.65 -16.23 32.95
N MET A 820 10.01 -15.05 33.01
CA MET A 820 9.82 -14.30 34.24
C MET A 820 8.63 -14.76 35.07
N TRP A 821 7.50 -15.08 34.43
CA TRP A 821 6.21 -15.33 35.10
C TRP A 821 5.77 -16.80 35.05
N GLY A 822 6.42 -17.63 34.22
CA GLY A 822 6.05 -19.04 34.05
C GLY A 822 6.62 -19.99 35.11
N LYS A 823 7.61 -19.57 35.90
CA LYS A 823 8.29 -20.41 36.90
C LYS A 823 8.26 -19.76 38.29
N THR A 824 7.22 -20.05 39.06
CA THR A 824 7.25 -19.79 40.51
C THR A 824 6.49 -20.87 41.26
N ASP A 825 7.00 -21.24 42.44
CA ASP A 825 6.28 -22.02 43.45
C ASP A 825 5.61 -21.11 44.51
N SER A 826 5.78 -19.78 44.37
CA SER A 826 5.16 -18.79 45.25
C SER A 826 3.66 -18.68 45.03
N LEU A 827 2.90 -18.68 46.13
CA LEU A 827 1.44 -18.54 46.16
C LEU A 827 1.00 -17.10 46.50
N ASP A 828 1.90 -16.12 46.41
CA ASP A 828 1.53 -14.73 46.65
C ASP A 828 0.57 -14.21 45.57
N SER A 829 -0.36 -13.35 45.98
CA SER A 829 -1.44 -12.84 45.14
C SER A 829 -0.94 -12.13 43.88
N GLN A 830 0.20 -11.43 43.95
CA GLN A 830 0.78 -10.74 42.80
C GLN A 830 1.33 -11.72 41.77
N THR A 831 1.99 -12.79 42.21
CA THR A 831 2.54 -13.77 41.27
C THR A 831 1.46 -14.66 40.66
N LEU A 832 0.38 -14.96 41.39
CA LEU A 832 -0.81 -15.60 40.82
C LEU A 832 -1.44 -14.72 39.72
N LEU A 833 -1.62 -13.42 40.00
CA LEU A 833 -2.14 -12.47 39.02
C LEU A 833 -1.24 -12.34 37.77
N ARG A 834 0.09 -12.27 37.93
CA ARG A 834 1.04 -12.30 36.79
C ARG A 834 0.90 -13.56 35.94
N ARG A 835 0.67 -14.70 36.59
CA ARG A 835 0.47 -15.97 35.89
C ARG A 835 -0.85 -16.01 35.12
N GLU A 836 -1.94 -15.48 35.70
CA GLU A 836 -3.21 -15.34 35.00
C GLU A 836 -3.07 -14.43 33.78
N ILE A 837 -2.44 -13.26 33.95
CA ILE A 837 -2.18 -12.32 32.85
C ILE A 837 -1.29 -12.96 31.78
N LEU A 838 -0.27 -13.74 32.16
CA LEU A 838 0.53 -14.50 31.19
C LEU A 838 -0.35 -15.40 30.33
N LEU A 839 -1.29 -16.15 30.92
CA LEU A 839 -2.18 -17.05 30.18
C LEU A 839 -3.12 -16.27 29.24
N VAL A 840 -3.63 -15.12 29.68
CA VAL A 840 -4.44 -14.20 28.87
C VAL A 840 -3.62 -13.66 27.69
N THR A 841 -2.38 -13.21 27.94
CA THR A 841 -1.45 -12.74 26.91
C THR A 841 -1.14 -13.84 25.90
N ILE A 842 -0.86 -15.08 26.35
CA ILE A 842 -0.58 -16.21 25.47
C ILE A 842 -1.82 -16.58 24.63
N SER A 843 -3.02 -16.46 25.19
CA SER A 843 -4.26 -16.70 24.44
C SER A 843 -4.42 -15.70 23.29
N LEU A 844 -4.22 -14.41 23.57
CA LEU A 844 -4.22 -13.35 22.54
C LEU A 844 -3.19 -13.61 21.44
N LEU A 845 -1.95 -13.91 21.83
CA LEU A 845 -0.85 -14.11 20.88
C LEU A 845 -1.08 -15.33 20.00
N SER A 846 -1.58 -16.42 20.60
CA SER A 846 -1.95 -17.63 19.86
C SER A 846 -3.05 -17.33 18.84
N ALA A 847 -4.07 -16.55 19.23
CA ALA A 847 -5.12 -16.12 18.30
C ALA A 847 -4.55 -15.29 17.14
N VAL A 848 -3.63 -14.36 17.41
CA VAL A 848 -2.98 -13.56 16.37
C VAL A 848 -2.13 -14.42 15.42
N VAL A 849 -1.36 -15.37 15.95
CA VAL A 849 -0.56 -16.30 15.12
C VAL A 849 -1.47 -17.10 14.18
N ILE A 850 -2.60 -17.58 14.68
CA ILE A 850 -3.59 -18.29 13.86
C ILE A 850 -4.19 -17.37 12.80
N ALA A 851 -4.65 -16.18 13.18
CA ALA A 851 -5.29 -15.22 12.27
C ALA A 851 -4.36 -14.68 11.18
N THR A 852 -3.04 -14.77 11.39
CA THR A 852 -2.02 -14.29 10.45
C THR A 852 -1.30 -15.43 9.71
N SER A 853 -1.77 -16.67 9.90
CA SER A 853 -1.30 -17.84 9.16
C SER A 853 -1.56 -17.71 7.66
N ARG A 854 -0.66 -18.25 6.83
CA ARG A 854 -0.84 -18.36 5.38
C ARG A 854 -1.88 -19.41 4.97
N LYS A 855 -2.35 -20.21 5.93
CA LYS A 855 -3.35 -21.26 5.72
C LYS A 855 -4.45 -21.14 6.75
N ALA A 856 -5.68 -21.25 6.30
CA ALA A 856 -6.87 -21.26 7.15
C ALA A 856 -7.62 -22.59 7.02
N THR A 857 -8.13 -23.07 8.14
CA THR A 857 -8.99 -24.26 8.24
C THR A 857 -10.15 -23.92 9.19
N GLU A 858 -11.23 -24.68 9.14
CA GLU A 858 -12.33 -24.53 10.08
C GLU A 858 -11.87 -24.74 11.54
N ALA A 859 -10.97 -25.71 11.76
CA ALA A 859 -10.35 -25.93 13.07
C ALA A 859 -9.58 -24.71 13.58
N ASN A 860 -8.79 -24.06 12.71
CA ASN A 860 -8.07 -22.83 13.05
C ASN A 860 -9.04 -21.68 13.35
N ALA A 861 -10.13 -21.55 12.59
CA ALA A 861 -11.15 -20.52 12.82
C ALA A 861 -11.84 -20.72 14.19
N ASN A 862 -12.21 -21.95 14.54
CA ASN A 862 -12.80 -22.27 15.84
C ASN A 862 -11.82 -22.01 16.99
N CYS A 863 -10.56 -22.45 16.84
CA CYS A 863 -9.50 -22.21 17.83
C CYS A 863 -9.23 -20.71 18.02
N TYR A 864 -9.23 -19.91 16.94
CA TYR A 864 -9.15 -18.45 17.03
C TYR A 864 -10.28 -17.86 17.89
N SER A 865 -11.53 -18.27 17.64
CA SER A 865 -12.69 -17.79 18.40
C SER A 865 -12.61 -18.17 19.87
N GLU A 866 -12.19 -19.40 20.20
CA GLU A 866 -12.01 -19.87 21.58
C GLU A 866 -10.93 -19.06 22.31
N LEU A 867 -9.77 -18.88 21.68
CA LEU A 867 -8.66 -18.11 22.26
C LEU A 867 -9.02 -16.63 22.45
N MET A 868 -9.77 -16.05 21.50
CA MET A 868 -10.22 -14.67 21.62
C MET A 868 -11.29 -14.51 22.70
N HIS A 869 -12.19 -15.49 22.86
CA HIS A 869 -13.14 -15.48 23.96
C HIS A 869 -12.41 -15.58 25.31
N ALA A 870 -11.47 -16.52 25.46
CA ALA A 870 -10.65 -16.66 26.67
C ALA A 870 -9.89 -15.37 27.02
N TYR A 871 -9.34 -14.71 26.00
CA TYR A 871 -8.70 -13.40 26.17
C TYR A 871 -9.68 -12.33 26.66
N LEU A 872 -10.85 -12.21 26.03
CA LEU A 872 -11.85 -11.19 26.37
C LEU A 872 -12.50 -11.41 27.74
N THR A 873 -12.63 -12.66 28.20
CA THR A 873 -13.17 -12.97 29.53
C THR A 873 -12.12 -12.91 30.64
N GLY A 874 -10.84 -13.01 30.28
CA GLY A 874 -9.73 -13.00 31.23
C GLY A 874 -9.15 -11.62 31.54
N ILE A 875 -9.48 -10.60 30.73
CA ILE A 875 -9.26 -9.17 31.02
C ILE A 875 -10.48 -8.63 31.74
#